data_AF-A0AAJ7SIK6-F1
#
_entry.id   AF-A0AAJ7SIK6-F1
#
_cell.length_a   1.000
_cell.length_b   1.000
_cell.length_c   1.000
_cell.angle_alpha   90.00
_cell.angle_beta   90.00
_cell.angle_gamma   90.00
#
_symmetry.space_group_name_H-M   'P 1'
#
loop_
_entity.id
_entity.type
_entity.pdbx_description
1 polymer ?
#
loop_
_entity_poly.entity_id
_entity_poly.type
_entity_poly.pdbx_seq_one_letter_code
_entity_poly.pdbx_strand_id
1 'polypeptide(L)'
;MFPCLRYSIIVLLVADAALAARKKHRQLESDEDDGNTSSWLSMFQAEQAVIDPCQDERGTARRCIPDFENAAFRRRVHASSTCGKVATRHCQVNAVRDSVGLAGTTNEELVRTCQMCDASNPSTSHPAALLTDVNNPSNLTCWMSEAFNVNTPQNVSLRLSLGKKFELTYVSLQFCGSKPDSLAIFKSSDHGKSWQPFQYYSTNCEKTYGKSSRQKLSVHNEHEALCSDPNADKNGNSNNRIAFSTLDGRPSAYEFDKSSLLQDWVTATDIKIEFRRLLDPRQSESLSSENSIDDNDEDNSWTNETLNSAPVASTQEIKQAYNFYSVADLAVGGRCKCNGHASACVPSSSSTAETPDLECQCRHNTAGRDCEKCKPFYFDRPWARATSQNANECQPCQCNGHSRSCRFNMELYKLSGSRSGGVCIKCRHNTAGRHCHHCREGYYRNPEVALNNKRACKQCECHPIGSLGRICNMTTGQCPCKDGVTGLSCNRCQKGYQQSQSPIAPCVRIPQSEEPPIADGPADEDFEYDTDEVSSEDNEGACAECSRDINFEMICKKAFAIRAKILSQESFGQWARFTIEIRRILKNGPERLHKGLRHLWVPTENLKCRCPHLEISSTYVIVGSMQMHGGQLQPTFDPDGIIVQTSESLEKRIRKMVRKRSRCPE
;
A
#
# COMPACT_ATOMS: atom_id res chain seq x y z
N MET A 1 55.77 -27.54 58.77
CA MET A 1 55.58 -26.40 59.68
C MET A 1 55.25 -25.21 58.80
N PHE A 2 53.96 -24.92 58.60
CA PHE A 2 53.14 -24.04 59.43
C PHE A 2 53.56 -22.55 59.30
N PRO A 3 52.60 -21.62 59.31
CA PRO A 3 51.99 -21.05 58.10
C PRO A 3 51.71 -19.54 58.33
N CYS A 4 50.56 -19.03 57.90
CA CYS A 4 49.93 -17.83 58.45
C CYS A 4 50.69 -16.51 58.28
N LEU A 5 50.65 -15.88 57.10
CA LEU A 5 50.69 -14.41 57.02
C LEU A 5 50.28 -13.77 55.70
N ARG A 6 49.92 -14.54 54.66
CA ARG A 6 49.35 -13.96 53.42
C ARG A 6 47.82 -13.86 53.38
N TYR A 7 47.13 -14.26 54.45
CA TYR A 7 45.67 -14.18 54.56
C TYR A 7 45.13 -12.97 55.36
N SER A 8 46.00 -12.03 55.80
CA SER A 8 45.59 -10.91 56.66
C SER A 8 45.63 -9.51 56.02
N ILE A 9 45.91 -9.36 54.72
CA ILE A 9 45.92 -8.02 54.07
C ILE A 9 44.71 -7.80 53.15
N ILE A 10 44.02 -8.85 52.71
CA ILE A 10 42.85 -8.70 51.82
C ILE A 10 41.53 -8.58 52.61
N VAL A 11 41.49 -9.01 53.88
CA VAL A 11 40.27 -8.92 54.71
C VAL A 11 40.07 -7.54 55.36
N LEU A 12 41.10 -6.68 55.40
CA LEU A 12 40.98 -5.32 55.93
C LEU A 12 40.62 -4.25 54.89
N LEU A 13 40.67 -4.56 53.58
CA LEU A 13 40.27 -3.60 52.53
C LEU A 13 38.82 -3.80 52.03
N VAL A 14 38.11 -4.83 52.52
CA VAL A 14 36.71 -5.09 52.14
C VAL A 14 35.72 -4.74 53.26
N ALA A 15 36.21 -4.42 54.47
CA ALA A 15 35.35 -4.08 55.61
C ALA A 15 35.00 -2.59 55.73
N ASP A 16 35.78 -1.66 55.19
CA ASP A 16 35.49 -0.21 55.27
C ASP A 16 34.56 0.31 54.15
N ALA A 17 34.33 -0.47 53.10
CA ALA A 17 33.41 -0.08 52.01
C ALA A 17 31.96 -0.54 52.24
N ALA A 18 31.71 -1.45 53.19
CA ALA A 18 30.39 -2.07 53.38
C ALA A 18 29.54 -1.41 54.50
N LEU A 19 30.09 -0.47 55.29
CA LEU A 19 29.35 0.17 56.38
C LEU A 19 28.77 1.56 56.06
N ALA A 20 29.15 2.19 54.94
CA ALA A 20 28.65 3.52 54.55
C ALA A 20 27.38 3.50 53.69
N ALA A 21 26.90 2.33 53.26
CA ALA A 21 25.77 2.21 52.31
C ALA A 21 24.41 1.91 52.97
N ARG A 22 24.28 1.91 54.31
CA ARG A 22 23.05 1.45 54.98
C ARG A 22 22.38 2.42 55.97
N LYS A 23 22.76 3.70 56.01
CA LYS A 23 22.19 4.62 57.01
C LYS A 23 21.95 6.06 56.55
N LYS A 24 21.44 6.26 55.32
CA LYS A 24 20.91 7.57 54.91
C LYS A 24 19.63 7.48 54.09
N HIS A 25 18.71 6.64 54.55
CA HIS A 25 17.28 6.79 54.30
C HIS A 25 16.67 7.42 55.56
N ARG A 26 16.31 8.70 55.49
CA ARG A 26 15.44 9.53 56.38
C ARG A 26 16.04 10.88 56.78
N GLN A 27 15.15 11.89 56.72
CA GLN A 27 15.21 13.29 57.18
C GLN A 27 15.73 14.28 56.11
N LEU A 28 14.85 14.95 55.35
CA LEU A 28 13.85 16.01 55.66
C LEU A 28 14.46 17.42 55.45
N GLU A 29 13.93 18.08 54.41
CA GLU A 29 13.53 19.49 54.27
C GLU A 29 14.50 20.69 54.41
N SER A 30 14.26 21.66 53.50
CA SER A 30 14.43 23.14 53.54
C SER A 30 15.84 23.74 53.58
N ASP A 31 16.33 24.36 52.48
CA ASP A 31 16.13 25.79 52.11
C ASP A 31 17.04 26.21 50.93
N GLU A 32 16.70 27.36 50.34
CA GLU A 32 16.86 27.85 48.96
C GLU A 32 18.26 28.34 48.47
N ASP A 33 18.37 28.40 47.13
CA ASP A 33 19.12 29.32 46.22
C ASP A 33 20.64 29.54 46.36
N ASP A 34 21.43 29.16 45.34
CA ASP A 34 21.66 29.97 44.13
C ASP A 34 22.84 29.45 43.27
N GLY A 35 22.65 29.41 41.95
CA GLY A 35 23.68 29.79 40.97
C GLY A 35 24.89 28.89 40.67
N ASN A 36 24.77 28.15 39.55
CA ASN A 36 25.81 28.05 38.51
C ASN A 36 26.94 27.00 38.63
N THR A 37 26.60 25.71 38.48
CA THR A 37 27.57 24.67 38.03
C THR A 37 26.96 23.62 37.09
N SER A 38 25.99 23.99 36.25
CA SER A 38 25.34 23.06 35.30
C SER A 38 25.87 23.11 33.86
N SER A 39 26.95 23.84 33.57
CA SER A 39 27.41 24.00 32.18
C SER A 39 28.43 22.95 31.69
N TRP A 40 29.05 22.14 32.56
CA TRP A 40 30.14 21.24 32.15
C TRP A 40 29.81 19.74 32.17
N LEU A 41 28.75 19.31 32.88
CA LEU A 41 28.32 17.91 32.93
C LEU A 41 27.18 17.57 31.95
N SER A 42 26.56 18.56 31.31
CA SER A 42 25.51 18.36 30.30
C SER A 42 26.04 17.93 28.92
N MET A 43 27.35 17.94 28.67
CA MET A 43 27.91 17.62 27.35
C MET A 43 28.13 16.12 27.08
N PHE A 44 28.09 15.27 28.11
CA PHE A 44 28.27 13.81 27.96
C PHE A 44 27.00 12.98 28.21
N GLN A 45 25.86 13.65 28.42
CA GLN A 45 24.53 13.05 28.55
C GLN A 45 23.49 13.73 27.64
N ALA A 46 23.92 14.19 26.46
CA ALA A 46 22.99 14.17 25.34
C ALA A 46 22.71 12.68 25.07
N GLU A 47 21.58 12.20 25.59
CA GLU A 47 20.96 10.95 25.17
C GLU A 47 21.19 10.80 23.67
N GLN A 48 21.77 9.68 23.25
CA GLN A 48 21.62 9.22 21.88
C GLN A 48 20.13 9.06 21.66
N ALA A 49 19.45 10.14 21.27
CA ALA A 49 18.09 10.09 20.79
C ALA A 49 18.11 9.01 19.71
N VAL A 50 17.39 7.92 19.93
CA VAL A 50 17.29 6.84 18.96
C VAL A 50 16.64 7.47 17.73
N ILE A 51 17.47 7.90 16.77
CA ILE A 51 17.01 8.51 15.53
C ILE A 51 16.21 7.42 14.83
N ASP A 52 14.89 7.60 14.74
CA ASP A 52 14.02 6.66 14.03
C ASP A 52 14.48 6.62 12.56
N PRO A 53 15.06 5.51 12.08
CA PRO A 53 15.60 5.43 10.72
C PRO A 53 14.52 5.61 9.65
N CYS A 54 13.23 5.51 10.00
CA CYS A 54 12.09 5.76 9.13
C CYS A 54 11.76 7.25 8.97
N GLN A 55 12.47 8.16 9.65
CA GLN A 55 12.29 9.59 9.50
C GLN A 55 13.62 10.26 9.16
N ASP A 56 13.55 11.38 8.43
CA ASP A 56 14.68 12.29 8.27
C ASP A 56 14.86 13.18 9.52
N GLU A 57 15.92 13.98 9.56
CA GLU A 57 16.21 14.90 10.67
C GLU A 57 15.12 15.97 10.88
N ARG A 58 14.25 16.18 9.88
CA ARG A 58 13.12 17.12 9.92
C ARG A 58 11.81 16.44 10.33
N GLY A 59 11.81 15.13 10.56
CA GLY A 59 10.62 14.33 10.87
C GLY A 59 9.80 13.90 9.67
N THR A 60 10.26 14.14 8.44
CA THR A 60 9.62 13.65 7.20
C THR A 60 9.84 12.15 7.07
N ALA A 61 8.80 11.41 6.66
CA ALA A 61 8.91 9.99 6.40
C ALA A 61 9.92 9.69 5.28
N ARG A 62 10.79 8.70 5.49
CA ARG A 62 11.71 8.15 4.49
C ARG A 62 11.69 6.63 4.52
N ARG A 63 12.04 5.97 3.41
CA ARG A 63 12.11 4.50 3.38
C ARG A 63 13.07 3.98 4.47
N CYS A 64 12.61 2.99 5.22
CA CYS A 64 13.40 2.24 6.18
C CYS A 64 13.19 0.75 5.98
N ILE A 65 14.26 -0.02 6.02
CA ILE A 65 14.25 -1.47 5.83
C ILE A 65 14.95 -2.12 7.02
N PRO A 66 14.54 -3.33 7.44
CA PRO A 66 15.23 -4.05 8.49
C PRO A 66 16.65 -4.42 8.09
N ASP A 67 17.48 -4.66 9.10
CA ASP A 67 18.84 -5.13 8.93
C ASP A 67 18.90 -6.45 8.16
N PHE A 68 20.03 -6.66 7.50
CA PHE A 68 20.31 -7.91 6.80
C PHE A 68 20.81 -8.95 7.80
N GLU A 69 20.24 -10.14 7.77
CA GLU A 69 20.57 -11.22 8.70
C GLU A 69 20.62 -12.60 8.01
N ASN A 70 21.25 -13.56 8.68
CA ASN A 70 21.07 -14.97 8.37
C ASN A 70 19.78 -15.45 9.04
N ALA A 71 18.68 -15.49 8.28
CA ALA A 71 17.37 -15.87 8.79
C ALA A 71 17.27 -17.35 9.23
N ALA A 72 18.24 -18.18 8.86
CA ALA A 72 18.34 -19.57 9.31
C ALA A 72 18.99 -19.70 10.70
N PHE A 73 19.77 -18.71 11.15
CA PHE A 73 20.58 -18.82 12.36
C PHE A 73 19.74 -19.14 13.59
N ARG A 74 20.15 -20.18 14.34
CA ARG A 74 19.46 -20.72 15.53
C ARG A 74 18.00 -21.11 15.29
N ARG A 75 17.59 -21.38 14.05
CA ARG A 75 16.24 -21.88 13.72
C ARG A 75 16.25 -23.39 13.60
N ARG A 76 15.16 -24.03 14.04
CA ARG A 76 15.00 -25.47 13.92
C ARG A 76 14.81 -25.86 12.45
N VAL A 77 15.72 -26.68 11.93
CA VAL A 77 15.59 -27.32 10.62
C VAL A 77 15.00 -28.72 10.80
N HIS A 78 14.00 -29.06 9.99
CA HIS A 78 13.45 -30.41 9.94
C HIS A 78 14.09 -31.20 8.79
N ALA A 79 14.89 -32.21 9.14
CA ALA A 79 15.51 -33.12 8.19
C ALA A 79 14.69 -34.41 8.08
N SER A 80 14.46 -34.90 6.85
CA SER A 80 13.74 -36.17 6.63
C SER A 80 14.53 -37.41 7.03
N SER A 81 15.87 -37.31 7.07
CA SER A 81 16.79 -38.37 7.48
C SER A 81 17.86 -37.77 8.38
N THR A 82 18.28 -38.48 9.42
CA THR A 82 19.38 -38.09 10.31
C THR A 82 19.96 -39.36 10.91
N CYS A 83 21.27 -39.52 10.86
CA CYS A 83 21.91 -40.75 11.34
C CYS A 83 21.81 -40.90 12.87
N GLY A 84 22.07 -42.11 13.37
CA GLY A 84 22.28 -42.36 14.79
C GLY A 84 21.06 -42.86 15.57
N LYS A 85 19.89 -43.11 14.95
CA LYS A 85 18.81 -43.90 15.59
C LYS A 85 19.30 -45.29 16.01
N VAL A 86 20.14 -45.86 15.15
CA VAL A 86 20.99 -47.01 15.43
C VAL A 86 22.42 -46.57 15.10
N ALA A 87 23.37 -46.96 15.95
CA ALA A 87 24.78 -46.65 15.75
C ALA A 87 25.24 -47.17 14.36
N THR A 88 25.62 -46.26 13.48
CA THR A 88 25.88 -46.55 12.06
C THR A 88 27.23 -45.97 11.63
N ARG A 89 28.02 -46.78 10.91
CA ARG A 89 29.35 -46.38 10.43
C ARG A 89 29.24 -45.64 9.10
N HIS A 90 29.78 -44.42 9.05
CA HIS A 90 29.79 -43.57 7.87
C HIS A 90 31.23 -43.38 7.42
N CYS A 91 31.51 -43.64 6.14
CA CYS A 91 32.87 -43.56 5.60
C CYS A 91 32.93 -42.64 4.39
N GLN A 92 33.88 -41.70 4.41
CA GLN A 92 34.17 -40.81 3.29
C GLN A 92 35.51 -41.19 2.67
N VAL A 93 35.57 -41.20 1.35
CA VAL A 93 36.80 -41.40 0.58
C VAL A 93 37.31 -40.02 0.17
N ASN A 94 38.53 -39.69 0.58
CA ASN A 94 39.21 -38.45 0.22
C ASN A 94 40.44 -38.82 -0.62
N ALA A 95 40.62 -38.17 -1.77
CA ALA A 95 41.85 -38.26 -2.54
C ALA A 95 42.93 -37.43 -1.84
N VAL A 96 43.99 -38.06 -1.36
CA VAL A 96 45.14 -37.35 -0.81
C VAL A 96 46.16 -37.19 -1.94
N ARG A 97 46.45 -35.94 -2.29
CA ARG A 97 47.54 -35.62 -3.21
C ARG A 97 48.85 -35.67 -2.44
N ASP A 98 49.49 -36.83 -2.42
CA ASP A 98 50.86 -36.90 -1.90
C ASP A 98 51.86 -36.33 -2.90
N SER A 99 52.86 -35.67 -2.32
CA SER A 99 53.97 -35.02 -3.00
C SER A 99 54.73 -35.95 -3.93
N VAL A 100 55.04 -35.43 -5.12
CA VAL A 100 55.92 -35.94 -6.19
C VAL A 100 56.80 -37.13 -5.77
N GLY A 101 56.39 -38.34 -6.18
CA GLY A 101 57.27 -39.51 -6.16
C GLY A 101 58.39 -39.37 -7.20
N LEU A 102 59.55 -39.97 -6.92
CA LEU A 102 60.79 -39.94 -7.73
C LEU A 102 60.66 -40.48 -9.18
N ALA A 103 59.48 -40.93 -9.60
CA ALA A 103 59.21 -41.51 -10.91
C ALA A 103 58.22 -40.69 -11.78
N GLY A 104 57.80 -39.49 -11.36
CA GLY A 104 56.93 -38.63 -12.17
C GLY A 104 55.49 -39.15 -12.37
N THR A 105 55.10 -40.25 -11.71
CA THR A 105 53.73 -40.77 -11.70
C THR A 105 53.00 -40.22 -10.47
N THR A 106 51.95 -39.43 -10.69
CA THR A 106 51.02 -39.03 -9.62
C THR A 106 50.13 -40.22 -9.26
N ASN A 107 50.53 -41.00 -8.25
CA ASN A 107 49.62 -41.99 -7.67
C ASN A 107 48.65 -41.25 -6.74
N GLU A 108 47.39 -41.12 -7.14
CA GLU A 108 46.33 -40.62 -6.26
C GLU A 108 45.95 -41.72 -5.27
N GLU A 109 46.40 -41.61 -4.02
CA GLU A 109 46.00 -42.54 -2.97
C GLU A 109 44.64 -42.14 -2.37
N LEU A 110 43.66 -43.04 -2.49
CA LEU A 110 42.30 -42.85 -1.97
C LEU A 110 42.24 -43.28 -0.51
N VAL A 111 42.24 -42.31 0.41
CA VAL A 111 42.15 -42.56 1.85
C VAL A 111 40.70 -42.61 2.29
N ARG A 112 40.28 -43.73 2.90
CA ARG A 112 38.93 -43.91 3.45
C ARG A 112 38.91 -43.59 4.95
N THR A 113 38.32 -42.46 5.31
CA THR A 113 38.09 -42.04 6.70
C THR A 113 36.69 -42.45 7.14
N CYS A 114 36.55 -43.07 8.31
CA CYS A 114 35.25 -43.54 8.82
C CYS A 114 34.98 -43.00 10.22
N GLN A 115 33.73 -42.62 10.46
CA GLN A 115 33.22 -42.17 11.76
C GLN A 115 31.95 -42.93 12.13
N MET A 116 31.73 -43.14 13.43
CA MET A 116 30.50 -43.71 13.96
C MET A 116 29.51 -42.59 14.24
N CYS A 117 28.26 -42.75 13.79
CA CYS A 117 27.17 -41.85 14.14
C CYS A 117 26.21 -42.54 15.13
N ASP A 118 26.06 -41.96 16.31
CA ASP A 118 25.15 -42.40 17.37
C ASP A 118 24.48 -41.17 17.98
N ALA A 119 23.15 -41.12 17.92
CA ALA A 119 22.37 -39.99 18.43
C ALA A 119 22.31 -39.96 19.97
N SER A 120 22.63 -41.09 20.62
CA SER A 120 22.65 -41.22 22.09
C SER A 120 23.89 -40.56 22.71
N ASN A 121 24.98 -40.46 21.94
CA ASN A 121 26.23 -39.89 22.40
C ASN A 121 26.49 -38.51 21.74
N PRO A 122 26.53 -37.42 22.52
CA PRO A 122 26.72 -36.07 22.00
C PRO A 122 27.94 -35.88 21.09
N SER A 123 29.06 -36.57 21.36
CA SER A 123 30.31 -36.42 20.58
C SER A 123 30.25 -37.04 19.18
N THR A 124 29.32 -37.97 18.97
CA THR A 124 29.10 -38.68 17.70
C THR A 124 27.70 -38.43 17.14
N SER A 125 26.99 -37.46 17.72
CA SER A 125 25.65 -37.07 17.30
C SER A 125 25.73 -35.98 16.24
N HIS A 126 24.94 -36.12 15.17
CA HIS A 126 24.94 -35.19 14.05
C HIS A 126 23.52 -34.65 13.76
N PRO A 127 22.84 -34.01 14.74
CA PRO A 127 21.47 -33.57 14.59
C PRO A 127 21.33 -32.39 13.62
N ALA A 128 20.13 -32.19 13.07
CA ALA A 128 19.85 -31.10 12.12
C ALA A 128 20.00 -29.69 12.73
N ALA A 129 20.07 -29.57 14.07
CA ALA A 129 20.35 -28.31 14.76
C ALA A 129 21.74 -27.74 14.40
N LEU A 130 22.71 -28.60 14.08
CA LEU A 130 24.07 -28.21 13.69
C LEU A 130 24.09 -27.45 12.35
N LEU A 131 23.03 -27.53 11.53
CA LEU A 131 22.96 -26.77 10.27
C LEU A 131 22.88 -25.25 10.48
N THR A 132 22.53 -24.80 11.67
CA THR A 132 22.19 -23.38 11.94
C THR A 132 22.84 -22.85 13.22
N ASP A 133 23.85 -23.57 13.70
CA ASP A 133 24.62 -23.17 14.86
C ASP A 133 25.64 -22.07 14.50
N VAL A 134 26.59 -21.81 15.41
CA VAL A 134 27.68 -20.87 15.11
C VAL A 134 28.74 -21.64 14.33
N ASN A 135 28.77 -21.41 13.02
CA ASN A 135 29.77 -22.02 12.13
C ASN A 135 31.18 -21.48 12.41
N ASN A 136 32.09 -22.36 12.83
CA ASN A 136 33.51 -22.05 13.02
C ASN A 136 34.36 -22.81 11.99
N PRO A 137 35.06 -22.12 11.07
CA PRO A 137 35.88 -22.77 10.05
C PRO A 137 36.98 -23.69 10.59
N SER A 138 37.47 -23.45 11.81
CA SER A 138 38.49 -24.28 12.45
C SER A 138 37.93 -25.53 13.14
N ASN A 139 36.63 -25.54 13.46
CA ASN A 139 35.97 -26.66 14.12
C ASN A 139 34.55 -26.81 13.56
N LEU A 140 34.44 -27.51 12.43
CA LEU A 140 33.19 -27.69 11.72
C LEU A 140 32.30 -28.71 12.45
N THR A 141 31.10 -28.28 12.80
CA THR A 141 29.99 -29.16 13.17
C THR A 141 29.25 -29.56 11.91
N CYS A 142 28.75 -30.80 11.85
CA CYS A 142 28.13 -31.35 10.65
C CYS A 142 26.86 -32.09 11.00
N TRP A 143 25.75 -31.76 10.33
CA TRP A 143 24.60 -32.65 10.24
C TRP A 143 24.91 -33.76 9.23
N MET A 144 24.39 -34.97 9.49
CA MET A 144 24.58 -36.14 8.64
C MET A 144 23.27 -36.92 8.44
N SER A 145 22.98 -37.29 7.19
CA SER A 145 21.86 -38.19 6.85
C SER A 145 22.17 -39.63 7.24
N GLU A 146 21.15 -40.50 7.28
CA GLU A 146 21.37 -41.95 7.32
C GLU A 146 22.16 -42.39 6.07
N ALA A 147 22.97 -43.44 6.24
CA ALA A 147 23.75 -44.02 5.16
C ALA A 147 22.84 -44.88 4.26
N PHE A 148 22.95 -44.71 2.94
CA PHE A 148 22.13 -45.44 1.97
C PHE A 148 22.98 -46.08 0.88
N ASN A 149 22.44 -47.13 0.27
CA ASN A 149 23.10 -47.83 -0.83
C ASN A 149 22.89 -47.06 -2.14
N VAL A 150 23.90 -47.05 -3.02
CA VAL A 150 23.89 -46.43 -4.36
C VAL A 150 22.69 -46.90 -5.20
N ASN A 151 22.28 -48.15 -5.02
CA ASN A 151 21.17 -48.75 -5.78
C ASN A 151 19.77 -48.29 -5.31
N THR A 152 19.66 -47.65 -4.15
CA THR A 152 18.40 -47.11 -3.61
C THR A 152 18.60 -45.63 -3.30
N PRO A 153 18.63 -44.74 -4.31
CA PRO A 153 18.73 -43.30 -4.08
C PRO A 153 17.52 -42.85 -3.25
N GLN A 154 17.81 -42.29 -2.07
CA GLN A 154 16.78 -41.68 -1.23
C GLN A 154 16.84 -40.17 -1.36
N ASN A 155 15.68 -39.57 -1.61
CA ASN A 155 15.54 -38.12 -1.59
C ASN A 155 15.57 -37.65 -0.13
N VAL A 156 16.65 -37.00 0.27
CA VAL A 156 16.76 -36.41 1.61
C VAL A 156 16.39 -34.94 1.53
N SER A 157 15.50 -34.48 2.40
CA SER A 157 15.03 -33.10 2.41
C SER A 157 15.32 -32.40 3.73
N LEU A 158 15.72 -31.13 3.64
CA LEU A 158 15.85 -30.19 4.75
C LEU A 158 14.76 -29.14 4.60
N ARG A 159 13.99 -28.88 5.66
CA ARG A 159 12.93 -27.87 5.67
C ARG A 159 13.18 -26.88 6.79
N LEU A 160 13.22 -25.60 6.44
CA LEU A 160 13.41 -24.48 7.36
C LEU A 160 12.22 -23.55 7.26
N SER A 161 11.57 -23.29 8.40
CA SER A 161 10.52 -22.28 8.50
C SER A 161 11.06 -20.99 9.12
N LEU A 162 10.90 -19.87 8.42
CA LEU A 162 11.41 -18.56 8.85
C LEU A 162 10.44 -17.85 9.81
N GLY A 163 9.18 -18.32 9.91
CA GLY A 163 8.14 -17.75 10.77
C GLY A 163 7.53 -16.43 10.27
N LYS A 164 8.14 -15.78 9.27
CA LYS A 164 7.64 -14.58 8.59
C LYS A 164 8.12 -14.55 7.14
N LYS A 165 7.53 -13.69 6.30
CA LYS A 165 8.06 -13.42 4.95
C LYS A 165 9.38 -12.66 5.03
N PHE A 166 10.38 -13.16 4.32
CA PHE A 166 11.67 -12.53 4.10
C PHE A 166 11.87 -12.23 2.62
N GLU A 167 12.62 -11.17 2.34
CA GLU A 167 13.19 -10.90 1.03
C GLU A 167 14.60 -11.48 1.01
N LEU A 168 14.73 -12.63 0.35
CA LEU A 168 15.96 -13.43 0.35
C LEU A 168 16.92 -12.94 -0.72
N THR A 169 18.17 -12.75 -0.32
CA THR A 169 19.28 -12.41 -1.22
C THR A 169 20.03 -13.66 -1.63
N TYR A 170 20.26 -14.60 -0.71
CA TYR A 170 20.91 -15.86 -1.04
C TYR A 170 20.49 -17.02 -0.14
N VAL A 171 20.71 -18.24 -0.63
CA VAL A 171 20.71 -19.48 0.15
C VAL A 171 22.05 -20.15 -0.08
N SER A 172 22.79 -20.48 0.98
CA SER A 172 24.08 -21.16 0.85
C SER A 172 24.19 -22.37 1.77
N LEU A 173 24.78 -23.43 1.23
CA LEU A 173 25.12 -24.65 1.96
C LEU A 173 26.63 -24.85 1.93
N GLN A 174 27.22 -25.11 3.09
CA GLN A 174 28.60 -25.57 3.22
C GLN A 174 28.58 -27.07 3.55
N PHE A 175 29.24 -27.89 2.75
CA PHE A 175 29.29 -29.34 2.90
C PHE A 175 30.54 -29.77 3.68
N CYS A 176 30.41 -30.80 4.52
CA CYS A 176 31.57 -31.39 5.21
C CYS A 176 32.31 -32.38 4.30
N GLY A 177 31.56 -33.07 3.45
CA GLY A 177 32.11 -33.95 2.42
C GLY A 177 31.80 -33.49 1.00
N SER A 178 31.74 -34.45 0.09
CA SER A 178 31.47 -34.20 -1.33
C SER A 178 30.10 -33.55 -1.54
N LYS A 179 30.04 -32.57 -2.46
CA LYS A 179 28.79 -31.96 -2.90
C LYS A 179 27.87 -33.00 -3.54
N PRO A 180 26.53 -32.85 -3.38
CA PRO A 180 25.58 -33.62 -4.16
C PRO A 180 25.76 -33.34 -5.66
N ASP A 181 25.57 -34.38 -6.47
CA ASP A 181 25.47 -34.24 -7.91
C ASP A 181 24.27 -33.39 -8.30
N SER A 182 23.12 -33.73 -7.70
CA SER A 182 21.84 -33.16 -8.03
C SER A 182 21.10 -32.75 -6.76
N LEU A 183 20.75 -31.47 -6.68
CA LEU A 183 19.97 -30.89 -5.60
C LEU A 183 18.93 -29.89 -6.15
N ALA A 184 17.87 -29.67 -5.40
CA ALA A 184 16.84 -28.70 -5.72
C ALA A 184 16.51 -27.84 -4.49
N ILE A 185 16.48 -26.52 -4.67
CA ILE A 185 16.04 -25.56 -3.67
C ILE A 185 14.62 -25.14 -4.04
N PHE A 186 13.71 -25.24 -3.10
CA PHE A 186 12.33 -24.80 -3.19
C PHE A 186 12.08 -23.73 -2.13
N LYS A 187 11.12 -22.86 -2.41
CA LYS A 187 10.58 -21.90 -1.44
C LYS A 187 9.08 -22.05 -1.31
N SER A 188 8.56 -21.62 -0.17
CA SER A 188 7.14 -21.36 0.04
C SER A 188 6.97 -19.87 0.35
N SER A 189 5.85 -19.28 -0.07
CA SER A 189 5.45 -17.91 0.29
C SER A 189 4.18 -17.87 1.14
N ASP A 190 3.66 -19.04 1.51
CA ASP A 190 2.36 -19.27 2.15
C ASP A 190 2.45 -20.18 3.40
N HIS A 191 3.59 -20.14 4.09
CA HIS A 191 3.86 -20.89 5.32
C HIS A 191 3.86 -22.42 5.12
N GLY A 192 4.50 -22.89 4.04
CA GLY A 192 4.73 -24.31 3.76
C GLY A 192 3.55 -25.05 3.10
N LYS A 193 2.47 -24.35 2.71
CA LYS A 193 1.30 -24.96 2.06
C LYS A 193 1.56 -25.32 0.61
N SER A 194 2.24 -24.43 -0.12
CA SER A 194 2.69 -24.66 -1.49
C SER A 194 4.20 -24.46 -1.62
N TRP A 195 4.79 -25.19 -2.56
CA TRP A 195 6.23 -25.17 -2.81
C TRP A 195 6.48 -24.88 -4.28
N GLN A 196 7.25 -23.82 -4.53
CA GLN A 196 7.70 -23.44 -5.88
C GLN A 196 9.21 -23.65 -5.99
N PRO A 197 9.71 -24.09 -7.15
CA PRO A 197 11.14 -24.27 -7.37
C PRO A 197 11.84 -22.92 -7.36
N PHE A 198 13.01 -22.88 -6.73
CA PHE A 198 13.81 -21.68 -6.55
C PHE A 198 15.10 -21.76 -7.36
N GLN A 199 15.81 -22.89 -7.26
CA GLN A 199 17.04 -23.16 -8.01
C GLN A 199 17.25 -24.68 -8.13
N TYR A 200 17.77 -25.12 -9.27
CA TYR A 200 18.23 -26.50 -9.46
C TYR A 200 19.75 -26.54 -9.64
N TYR A 201 20.37 -27.59 -9.13
CA TYR A 201 21.74 -27.93 -9.47
C TYR A 201 21.83 -29.38 -9.95
N SER A 202 22.50 -29.60 -11.07
CA SER A 202 22.78 -30.94 -11.61
C SER A 202 23.91 -30.86 -12.63
N THR A 203 24.80 -31.87 -12.66
CA THR A 203 25.76 -32.05 -13.76
C THR A 203 25.06 -32.31 -15.10
N ASN A 204 23.85 -32.91 -15.05
CA ASN A 204 23.01 -33.15 -16.22
C ASN A 204 21.57 -32.63 -15.96
N CYS A 205 21.43 -31.31 -16.06
CA CYS A 205 20.18 -30.57 -15.86
C CYS A 205 19.02 -31.05 -16.75
N GLU A 206 19.29 -31.41 -17.99
CA GLU A 206 18.27 -31.80 -18.96
C GLU A 206 17.69 -33.17 -18.61
N LYS A 207 18.54 -34.16 -18.33
CA LYS A 207 18.09 -35.50 -17.92
C LYS A 207 17.40 -35.50 -16.55
N THR A 208 17.88 -34.69 -15.61
CA THR A 208 17.41 -34.74 -14.21
C THR A 208 16.18 -33.88 -13.95
N TYR A 209 16.13 -32.68 -14.54
CA TYR A 209 15.08 -31.68 -14.27
C TYR A 209 14.38 -31.16 -15.53
N GLY A 210 14.76 -31.63 -16.73
CA GLY A 210 14.19 -31.12 -17.98
C GLY A 210 14.51 -29.65 -18.24
N LYS A 211 15.63 -29.15 -17.69
CA LYS A 211 16.05 -27.74 -17.79
C LYS A 211 17.38 -27.61 -18.53
N SER A 212 17.53 -26.54 -19.31
CA SER A 212 18.82 -26.22 -19.94
C SER A 212 19.76 -25.54 -18.95
N SER A 213 21.03 -25.94 -18.94
CA SER A 213 22.07 -25.38 -18.05
C SER A 213 22.54 -23.97 -18.45
N ARG A 214 22.19 -23.49 -19.65
CA ARG A 214 22.58 -22.18 -20.18
C ARG A 214 21.38 -21.27 -20.49
N GLN A 215 20.21 -21.58 -19.92
CA GLN A 215 19.00 -20.80 -20.14
C GLN A 215 19.18 -19.38 -19.60
N LYS A 216 19.12 -18.39 -20.51
CA LYS A 216 19.11 -16.96 -20.13
C LYS A 216 17.68 -16.51 -19.88
N LEU A 217 17.47 -15.74 -18.82
CA LEU A 217 16.16 -15.18 -18.49
C LEU A 217 15.90 -13.91 -19.31
N SER A 218 14.66 -13.77 -19.76
CA SER A 218 14.09 -12.53 -20.28
C SER A 218 13.34 -11.80 -19.18
N VAL A 219 13.01 -10.52 -19.40
CA VAL A 219 12.23 -9.69 -18.47
C VAL A 219 10.85 -10.30 -18.14
N HIS A 220 10.28 -11.11 -19.04
CA HIS A 220 8.95 -11.69 -18.84
C HIS A 220 8.94 -12.99 -18.01
N ASN A 221 10.06 -13.70 -17.93
CA ASN A 221 10.17 -14.98 -17.21
C ASN A 221 11.18 -14.93 -16.06
N GLU A 222 11.43 -13.75 -15.48
CA GLU A 222 12.35 -13.58 -14.34
C GLU A 222 11.87 -14.23 -13.03
N HIS A 223 10.73 -14.92 -13.01
CA HIS A 223 10.32 -15.79 -11.90
C HIS A 223 10.70 -17.27 -12.11
N GLU A 224 11.37 -17.61 -13.21
CA GLU A 224 11.68 -18.99 -13.54
C GLU A 224 12.93 -19.44 -12.77
N ALA A 225 12.89 -20.69 -12.26
CA ALA A 225 14.02 -21.35 -11.63
C ALA A 225 14.98 -21.89 -12.69
N LEU A 226 16.27 -21.57 -12.53
CA LEU A 226 17.32 -22.02 -13.42
C LEU A 226 17.93 -23.34 -12.94
N CYS A 227 18.69 -23.99 -13.82
CA CYS A 227 19.52 -25.13 -13.46
C CYS A 227 20.98 -24.85 -13.81
N SER A 228 21.89 -25.12 -12.88
CA SER A 228 23.33 -24.90 -13.03
C SER A 228 24.13 -26.11 -12.58
N ASP A 229 25.35 -26.26 -13.10
CA ASP A 229 26.25 -27.32 -12.64
C ASP A 229 26.89 -26.92 -11.29
N PRO A 230 26.76 -27.72 -10.23
CA PRO A 230 27.35 -27.42 -8.91
C PRO A 230 28.89 -27.41 -8.90
N ASN A 231 29.56 -27.89 -9.96
CA ASN A 231 31.01 -27.97 -10.09
C ASN A 231 31.60 -26.99 -11.11
N ALA A 232 30.79 -26.16 -11.78
CA ALA A 232 31.26 -25.27 -12.84
C ALA A 232 32.06 -24.04 -12.37
N ASP A 233 32.21 -23.83 -11.05
CA ASP A 233 33.04 -22.74 -10.51
C ASP A 233 34.54 -23.02 -10.72
N LYS A 234 35.09 -22.45 -11.81
CA LYS A 234 36.51 -22.55 -12.19
C LYS A 234 37.44 -21.64 -11.37
N ASN A 235 36.91 -20.78 -10.51
CA ASN A 235 37.68 -19.85 -9.66
C ASN A 235 37.90 -20.41 -8.25
N GLY A 236 38.52 -21.59 -8.17
CA GLY A 236 39.56 -21.96 -7.19
C GLY A 236 39.39 -21.75 -5.68
N ASN A 237 38.24 -21.41 -5.09
CA ASN A 237 38.24 -21.08 -3.64
C ASN A 237 37.11 -21.58 -2.73
N SER A 238 36.29 -22.56 -3.13
CA SER A 238 35.63 -23.43 -2.14
C SER A 238 35.07 -24.69 -2.78
N ASN A 239 35.84 -25.79 -2.74
CA ASN A 239 35.40 -27.08 -3.29
C ASN A 239 34.15 -27.67 -2.61
N ASN A 240 33.69 -27.10 -1.48
CA ASN A 240 32.59 -27.66 -0.66
C ASN A 240 31.43 -26.69 -0.39
N ARG A 241 31.26 -25.59 -1.13
CA ARG A 241 30.13 -24.66 -0.92
C ARG A 241 29.23 -24.57 -2.16
N ILE A 242 27.94 -24.48 -1.93
CA ILE A 242 26.95 -24.12 -2.96
C ILE A 242 26.24 -22.87 -2.50
N ALA A 243 26.30 -21.81 -3.31
CA ALA A 243 25.62 -20.55 -3.04
C ALA A 243 24.67 -20.23 -4.20
N PHE A 244 23.40 -20.01 -3.85
CA PHE A 244 22.36 -19.54 -4.74
C PHE A 244 22.08 -18.08 -4.44
N SER A 245 22.36 -17.19 -5.39
CA SER A 245 21.95 -15.77 -5.34
C SER A 245 20.62 -15.61 -6.06
N THR A 246 19.62 -15.04 -5.38
CA THR A 246 18.24 -15.02 -5.88
C THR A 246 18.05 -14.11 -7.10
N LEU A 247 18.86 -13.05 -7.21
CA LEU A 247 18.80 -12.04 -8.26
C LEU A 247 19.83 -12.26 -9.38
N ASP A 248 20.69 -13.28 -9.27
CA ASP A 248 21.72 -13.54 -10.28
C ASP A 248 21.11 -13.92 -11.63
N GLY A 249 21.68 -13.38 -12.71
CA GLY A 249 21.19 -13.56 -14.07
C GLY A 249 19.81 -12.95 -14.38
N ARG A 250 19.25 -12.09 -13.52
CA ARG A 250 17.92 -11.46 -13.73
C ARG A 250 18.05 -10.01 -14.20
N PRO A 251 17.58 -9.65 -15.41
CA PRO A 251 17.72 -8.30 -15.98
C PRO A 251 17.25 -7.14 -15.08
N SER A 252 16.09 -7.28 -14.42
CA SER A 252 15.48 -6.22 -13.61
C SER A 252 16.09 -6.08 -12.21
N ALA A 253 17.16 -6.81 -11.88
CA ALA A 253 17.79 -6.76 -10.56
C ALA A 253 18.27 -5.34 -10.18
N TYR A 254 18.78 -4.57 -11.14
CA TYR A 254 19.18 -3.17 -10.93
C TYR A 254 18.01 -2.23 -10.65
N GLU A 255 16.79 -2.59 -11.09
CA GLU A 255 15.55 -1.84 -10.85
C GLU A 255 14.60 -2.58 -9.89
N PHE A 256 15.16 -3.32 -8.92
CA PHE A 256 14.40 -4.15 -7.99
C PHE A 256 13.25 -3.40 -7.28
N ASP A 257 13.46 -2.13 -6.90
CA ASP A 257 12.44 -1.30 -6.24
C ASP A 257 11.17 -1.08 -7.10
N LYS A 258 11.28 -1.19 -8.43
CA LYS A 258 10.16 -1.02 -9.37
C LYS A 258 9.56 -2.36 -9.82
N SER A 259 10.33 -3.44 -9.78
CA SER A 259 9.90 -4.76 -10.24
C SER A 259 9.12 -5.51 -9.16
N SER A 260 7.78 -5.50 -9.26
CA SER A 260 6.92 -6.32 -8.39
C SER A 260 7.19 -7.82 -8.55
N LEU A 261 7.51 -8.25 -9.78
CA LEU A 261 7.83 -9.64 -10.10
C LEU A 261 9.05 -10.14 -9.30
N LEU A 262 10.12 -9.36 -9.26
CA LEU A 262 11.32 -9.73 -8.50
C LEU A 262 11.11 -9.61 -6.98
N GLN A 263 10.34 -8.62 -6.53
CA GLN A 263 9.96 -8.50 -5.12
C GLN A 263 9.22 -9.75 -4.63
N ASP A 264 8.31 -10.30 -5.44
CA ASP A 264 7.62 -11.55 -5.14
C ASP A 264 8.54 -12.78 -5.32
N TRP A 265 9.46 -12.74 -6.30
CA TRP A 265 10.46 -13.80 -6.50
C TRP A 265 11.40 -13.98 -5.30
N VAL A 266 11.87 -12.90 -4.68
CA VAL A 266 12.74 -13.02 -3.50
C VAL A 266 11.96 -13.32 -2.22
N THR A 267 10.64 -13.21 -2.25
CA THR A 267 9.80 -13.41 -1.07
C THR A 267 9.63 -14.89 -0.73
N ALA A 268 9.98 -15.27 0.50
CA ALA A 268 9.74 -16.62 1.02
C ALA A 268 9.43 -16.61 2.53
N THR A 269 8.63 -17.57 2.98
CA THR A 269 8.37 -17.90 4.40
C THR A 269 9.12 -19.15 4.83
N ASP A 270 9.38 -20.08 3.90
CA ASP A 270 10.02 -21.35 4.18
C ASP A 270 10.92 -21.74 3.02
N ILE A 271 12.00 -22.45 3.34
CA ILE A 271 12.96 -23.00 2.39
C ILE A 271 13.00 -24.50 2.55
N LYS A 272 12.96 -25.22 1.43
CA LYS A 272 13.13 -26.67 1.37
C LYS A 272 14.24 -27.00 0.39
N ILE A 273 15.21 -27.79 0.84
CA ILE A 273 16.30 -28.27 0.01
C ILE A 273 16.13 -29.78 -0.12
N GLU A 274 16.11 -30.29 -1.35
CA GLU A 274 16.01 -31.71 -1.65
C GLU A 274 17.29 -32.20 -2.32
N PHE A 275 17.97 -33.14 -1.69
CA PHE A 275 19.11 -33.84 -2.25
C PHE A 275 18.61 -35.08 -3.00
N ARG A 276 19.04 -35.28 -4.25
CA ARG A 276 18.58 -36.38 -5.10
C ARG A 276 19.66 -37.41 -5.41
N ARG A 277 20.88 -36.95 -5.70
CA ARG A 277 21.97 -37.82 -6.17
C ARG A 277 23.32 -37.37 -5.63
N LEU A 278 24.18 -38.33 -5.27
CA LEU A 278 25.61 -38.14 -5.03
C LEU A 278 26.38 -38.74 -6.21
N LEU A 279 27.50 -38.13 -6.61
CA LEU A 279 28.45 -38.76 -7.54
C LEU A 279 29.24 -39.82 -6.77
N ASP A 280 29.31 -41.05 -7.30
CA ASP A 280 30.28 -42.06 -6.83
C ASP A 280 31.65 -41.70 -7.46
N PRO A 281 32.70 -41.42 -6.66
CA PRO A 281 34.04 -41.13 -7.18
C PRO A 281 34.61 -42.24 -8.08
N ARG A 282 34.10 -43.46 -7.99
CA ARG A 282 34.55 -44.59 -8.83
C ARG A 282 33.98 -44.59 -10.24
N GLN A 283 32.99 -43.75 -10.55
CA GLN A 283 32.42 -43.64 -11.90
C GLN A 283 33.10 -42.58 -12.77
N SER A 284 34.07 -41.80 -12.24
CA SER A 284 34.82 -40.84 -13.07
C SER A 284 35.88 -41.50 -13.95
N GLU A 285 36.28 -42.74 -13.68
CA GLU A 285 37.25 -43.47 -14.51
C GLU A 285 36.61 -44.26 -15.67
N SER A 286 35.29 -44.46 -15.69
CA SER A 286 34.62 -45.27 -16.73
C SER A 286 34.12 -44.46 -17.93
N LEU A 287 34.48 -43.18 -18.06
CA LEU A 287 34.01 -42.28 -19.12
C LEU A 287 35.14 -41.70 -19.99
N SER A 288 36.37 -42.21 -19.88
CA SER A 288 37.53 -41.73 -20.65
C SER A 288 38.22 -42.80 -21.52
N SER A 289 37.49 -43.82 -21.97
CA SER A 289 38.03 -44.80 -22.92
C SER A 289 36.95 -45.44 -23.79
N GLU A 290 36.26 -44.62 -24.59
CA GLU A 290 35.67 -45.06 -25.86
C GLU A 290 36.42 -44.34 -26.99
N ASN A 291 37.64 -44.80 -27.26
CA ASN A 291 38.32 -44.54 -28.53
C ASN A 291 38.51 -45.88 -29.26
N SER A 292 37.75 -46.01 -30.35
CA SER A 292 38.08 -46.69 -31.61
C SER A 292 38.95 -47.94 -31.56
N ILE A 293 38.32 -49.12 -31.69
CA ILE A 293 38.90 -50.26 -32.41
C ILE A 293 37.79 -50.86 -33.27
N ASP A 294 37.81 -50.53 -34.57
CA ASP A 294 37.36 -51.41 -35.63
C ASP A 294 38.27 -52.65 -35.61
N ASP A 295 37.70 -53.85 -35.55
CA ASP A 295 37.92 -54.92 -36.53
C ASP A 295 37.45 -56.27 -36.00
N ASN A 296 36.95 -57.03 -36.96
CA ASN A 296 36.49 -58.42 -36.91
C ASN A 296 37.48 -59.34 -36.18
N ASP A 297 36.96 -60.27 -35.38
CA ASP A 297 37.06 -61.70 -35.71
C ASP A 297 36.40 -62.56 -34.62
N GLU A 298 35.58 -63.50 -35.08
CA GLU A 298 35.12 -64.64 -34.32
C GLU A 298 36.28 -65.62 -34.06
N ASP A 299 36.22 -66.27 -32.90
CA ASP A 299 36.60 -67.66 -32.63
C ASP A 299 37.66 -67.90 -31.53
N ASN A 300 37.42 -69.02 -30.83
CA ASN A 300 38.27 -69.81 -29.96
C ASN A 300 38.36 -69.55 -28.44
N SER A 301 37.43 -70.17 -27.71
CA SER A 301 37.65 -71.42 -26.96
C SER A 301 39.04 -71.69 -26.31
N TRP A 302 39.01 -71.80 -24.97
CA TRP A 302 39.77 -72.70 -24.07
C TRP A 302 41.27 -72.42 -23.76
N THR A 303 41.58 -72.11 -22.49
CA THR A 303 42.15 -73.04 -21.47
C THR A 303 42.76 -72.28 -20.29
N ASN A 304 42.70 -72.91 -19.11
CA ASN A 304 43.26 -72.46 -17.85
C ASN A 304 44.74 -72.85 -17.75
N GLU A 305 45.57 -72.09 -17.01
CA GLU A 305 46.35 -72.59 -15.85
C GLU A 305 47.35 -71.57 -15.28
N THR A 306 47.11 -71.21 -14.00
CA THR A 306 48.04 -71.04 -12.88
C THR A 306 49.29 -70.13 -13.00
N LEU A 307 49.39 -69.12 -12.12
CA LEU A 307 50.25 -69.21 -10.93
C LEU A 307 49.88 -68.15 -9.86
N ASN A 308 49.84 -68.62 -8.61
CA ASN A 308 49.42 -67.91 -7.40
C ASN A 308 50.36 -66.78 -6.98
N SER A 309 49.79 -65.72 -6.38
CA SER A 309 50.48 -64.87 -5.40
C SER A 309 49.48 -64.27 -4.39
N ALA A 310 49.52 -64.82 -3.18
CA ALA A 310 49.05 -64.32 -1.88
C ALA A 310 47.53 -64.00 -1.65
N PRO A 311 46.97 -64.36 -0.48
CA PRO A 311 45.57 -64.08 -0.16
C PRO A 311 45.44 -62.60 0.21
N VAL A 312 45.06 -61.76 -0.76
CA VAL A 312 44.50 -60.44 -0.46
C VAL A 312 43.16 -60.69 0.25
N ALA A 313 43.04 -60.15 1.46
CA ALA A 313 41.86 -60.22 2.30
C ALA A 313 40.56 -60.06 1.48
N SER A 314 39.65 -61.00 1.68
CA SER A 314 38.25 -61.03 1.25
C SER A 314 37.75 -59.78 0.49
N THR A 315 37.70 -59.89 -0.84
CA THR A 315 36.97 -58.99 -1.75
C THR A 315 35.44 -58.97 -1.53
N GLN A 316 34.94 -59.54 -0.43
CA GLN A 316 33.54 -59.47 -0.02
C GLN A 316 33.19 -58.27 0.87
N GLU A 317 34.16 -57.58 1.49
CA GLU A 317 33.90 -56.38 2.31
C GLU A 317 33.90 -55.06 1.52
N ILE A 318 34.21 -55.10 0.22
CA ILE A 318 34.30 -53.92 -0.67
C ILE A 318 32.93 -53.54 -1.29
N LYS A 319 31.87 -54.33 -1.07
CA LYS A 319 30.57 -54.17 -1.77
C LYS A 319 29.56 -53.19 -1.14
N GLN A 320 29.89 -52.52 -0.04
CA GLN A 320 28.95 -51.59 0.62
C GLN A 320 29.56 -50.20 0.77
N ALA A 321 29.66 -49.48 -0.36
CA ALA A 321 29.85 -48.04 -0.33
C ALA A 321 28.51 -47.41 0.05
N TYR A 322 28.28 -47.21 1.34
CA TYR A 322 27.16 -46.44 1.83
C TYR A 322 27.45 -44.96 1.63
N ASN A 323 26.63 -44.30 0.82
CA ASN A 323 26.68 -42.86 0.61
C ASN A 323 25.81 -42.14 1.65
N PHE A 324 26.17 -40.90 1.99
CA PHE A 324 25.40 -40.07 2.90
C PHE A 324 25.62 -38.59 2.57
N TYR A 325 24.68 -37.75 2.97
CA TYR A 325 24.80 -36.30 2.88
C TYR A 325 25.34 -35.75 4.19
N SER A 326 26.29 -34.82 4.11
CA SER A 326 26.80 -34.09 5.27
C SER A 326 26.93 -32.59 4.98
N VAL A 327 26.34 -31.77 5.86
CA VAL A 327 26.28 -30.31 5.69
C VAL A 327 26.70 -29.67 7.00
N ALA A 328 27.66 -28.74 6.92
CA ALA A 328 28.16 -27.97 8.03
C ALA A 328 27.23 -26.82 8.38
N ASP A 329 26.83 -26.04 7.39
CA ASP A 329 26.12 -24.78 7.60
C ASP A 329 25.08 -24.55 6.51
N LEU A 330 23.89 -24.11 6.92
CA LEU A 330 22.80 -23.65 6.09
C LEU A 330 22.52 -22.19 6.43
N ALA A 331 22.94 -21.30 5.54
CA ALA A 331 22.68 -19.87 5.67
C ALA A 331 21.62 -19.42 4.66
N VAL A 332 20.63 -18.68 5.16
CA VAL A 332 19.58 -18.04 4.35
C VAL A 332 19.69 -16.55 4.58
N GLY A 333 20.43 -15.87 3.71
CA GLY A 333 20.69 -14.45 3.81
C GLY A 333 19.54 -13.63 3.24
N GLY A 334 19.00 -12.73 4.04
CA GLY A 334 17.92 -11.86 3.60
C GLY A 334 17.58 -10.81 4.64
N ARG A 335 16.46 -10.13 4.41
CA ARG A 335 15.89 -9.19 5.38
C ARG A 335 14.40 -9.44 5.55
N CYS A 336 13.91 -9.08 6.72
CA CYS A 336 12.52 -9.22 7.07
C CYS A 336 11.64 -8.34 6.13
N LYS A 337 10.60 -8.93 5.50
CA LYS A 337 9.77 -8.20 4.52
C LYS A 337 8.83 -7.23 5.23
N CYS A 338 9.12 -5.93 5.12
CA CYS A 338 8.31 -4.84 5.70
C CYS A 338 7.92 -3.75 4.70
N ASN A 339 8.08 -4.01 3.40
CA ASN A 339 7.75 -3.08 2.30
C ASN A 339 8.36 -1.67 2.44
N GLY A 340 9.49 -1.55 3.14
CA GLY A 340 10.16 -0.27 3.37
C GLY A 340 9.50 0.65 4.41
N HIS A 341 8.59 0.11 5.22
CA HIS A 341 7.89 0.85 6.29
C HIS A 341 8.21 0.38 7.72
N ALA A 342 9.29 -0.37 7.92
CA ALA A 342 9.78 -0.69 9.25
C ALA A 342 11.30 -0.93 9.21
N SER A 343 11.99 -0.56 10.28
CA SER A 343 13.42 -0.79 10.47
C SER A 343 13.75 -2.03 11.28
N ALA A 344 12.76 -2.67 11.88
CA ALA A 344 12.97 -3.86 12.71
C ALA A 344 11.74 -4.78 12.68
N CYS A 345 12.00 -6.05 12.94
CA CYS A 345 10.98 -7.06 13.20
C CYS A 345 11.05 -7.49 14.66
N VAL A 346 9.88 -7.67 15.27
CA VAL A 346 9.74 -8.04 16.67
C VAL A 346 8.94 -9.34 16.78
N PRO A 347 9.14 -10.14 17.84
CA PRO A 347 8.28 -11.28 18.12
C PRO A 347 6.82 -10.84 18.27
N SER A 348 5.91 -11.49 17.55
CA SER A 348 4.47 -11.22 17.68
C SER A 348 3.94 -11.77 19.00
N SER A 349 2.78 -11.30 19.44
CA SER A 349 2.09 -11.77 20.66
C SER A 349 1.78 -13.28 20.67
N SER A 350 1.71 -13.91 19.50
CA SER A 350 1.54 -15.36 19.30
C SER A 350 2.84 -16.16 19.26
N SER A 351 4.00 -15.50 19.43
CA SER A 351 5.30 -16.16 19.39
C SER A 351 5.50 -17.06 20.61
N THR A 352 6.01 -18.28 20.37
CA THR A 352 6.45 -19.20 21.41
C THR A 352 7.95 -19.43 21.27
N ALA A 353 8.60 -19.93 22.32
CA ALA A 353 10.03 -20.26 22.27
C ALA A 353 10.36 -21.31 21.19
N GLU A 354 9.39 -22.13 20.78
CA GLU A 354 9.56 -23.20 19.79
C GLU A 354 9.25 -22.75 18.36
N THR A 355 8.35 -21.79 18.17
CA THR A 355 8.01 -21.21 16.87
C THR A 355 8.05 -19.68 16.96
N PRO A 356 9.21 -19.06 16.64
CA PRO A 356 9.36 -17.61 16.71
C PRO A 356 8.60 -16.99 15.54
N ASP A 357 7.40 -16.52 15.85
CA ASP A 357 6.51 -15.79 14.97
C ASP A 357 6.88 -14.30 15.00
N LEU A 358 7.27 -13.74 13.85
CA LEU A 358 7.77 -12.37 13.75
C LEU A 358 6.76 -11.46 13.05
N GLU A 359 6.76 -10.19 13.42
CA GLU A 359 6.00 -9.14 12.73
C GLU A 359 6.83 -7.86 12.61
N CYS A 360 6.54 -7.05 11.58
CA CYS A 360 7.20 -5.77 11.40
C CYS A 360 6.72 -4.76 12.44
N GLN A 361 7.64 -3.95 12.99
CA GLN A 361 7.29 -2.79 13.78
C GLN A 361 6.87 -1.62 12.86
N CYS A 362 5.66 -1.69 12.31
CA CYS A 362 5.22 -0.81 11.23
C CYS A 362 5.18 0.70 11.59
N ARG A 363 5.83 1.49 10.74
CA ARG A 363 5.86 2.96 10.70
C ARG A 363 5.03 3.49 9.53
N HIS A 364 5.18 4.76 9.17
CA HIS A 364 4.50 5.36 8.00
C HIS A 364 2.98 5.21 7.99
N ASN A 365 2.37 5.12 9.17
CA ASN A 365 0.94 4.83 9.35
C ASN A 365 0.46 3.55 8.65
N THR A 366 1.36 2.57 8.49
CA THR A 366 1.06 1.24 7.95
C THR A 366 0.78 0.23 9.06
N ALA A 367 0.16 -0.88 8.71
CA ALA A 367 -0.25 -1.96 9.58
C ALA A 367 -0.19 -3.29 8.81
N GLY A 368 -0.41 -4.39 9.53
CA GLY A 368 -0.25 -5.75 8.98
C GLY A 368 1.10 -6.34 9.36
N ARG A 369 1.28 -7.63 9.09
CA ARG A 369 2.52 -8.34 9.48
C ARG A 369 3.72 -7.85 8.70
N ASP A 370 3.51 -7.48 7.44
CA ASP A 370 4.52 -7.03 6.47
C ASP A 370 4.40 -5.52 6.18
N CYS A 371 3.60 -4.78 6.95
CA CYS A 371 3.22 -3.39 6.69
C CYS A 371 2.51 -3.21 5.34
N GLU A 372 1.71 -4.20 4.94
CA GLU A 372 1.06 -4.33 3.64
C GLU A 372 -0.28 -3.58 3.50
N LYS A 373 -0.70 -2.86 4.53
CA LYS A 373 -1.96 -2.09 4.54
C LYS A 373 -1.82 -0.82 5.36
N CYS A 374 -2.72 0.14 5.15
CA CYS A 374 -2.77 1.34 5.98
C CYS A 374 -3.43 1.07 7.34
N LYS A 375 -3.01 1.82 8.37
CA LYS A 375 -3.69 1.86 9.67
C LYS A 375 -5.13 2.35 9.49
N PRO A 376 -6.07 1.91 10.34
CA PRO A 376 -7.42 2.47 10.36
C PRO A 376 -7.37 4.00 10.42
N PHE A 377 -8.26 4.66 9.67
CA PHE A 377 -8.33 6.12 9.51
C PHE A 377 -7.29 6.77 8.57
N TYR A 378 -6.30 6.01 8.08
CA TYR A 378 -5.29 6.49 7.13
C TYR A 378 -5.57 6.06 5.69
N PHE A 379 -6.81 6.26 5.24
CA PHE A 379 -7.28 5.83 3.93
C PHE A 379 -7.50 7.00 2.96
N ASP A 380 -6.71 8.08 3.08
CA ASP A 380 -6.85 9.24 2.19
C ASP A 380 -6.24 8.99 0.80
N ARG A 381 -5.22 8.14 0.71
CA ARG A 381 -4.64 7.64 -0.56
C ARG A 381 -4.41 6.13 -0.50
N PRO A 382 -4.26 5.44 -1.65
CA PRO A 382 -3.94 4.02 -1.67
C PRO A 382 -2.61 3.73 -0.95
N TRP A 383 -2.51 2.55 -0.34
CA TRP A 383 -1.23 2.03 0.14
C TRP A 383 -0.27 1.79 -1.03
N ALA A 384 1.02 2.05 -0.83
CA ALA A 384 2.08 1.67 -1.76
C ALA A 384 3.37 1.40 -0.98
N ARG A 385 4.18 0.46 -1.49
CA ARG A 385 5.51 0.15 -0.95
C ARG A 385 6.41 1.38 -0.99
N ALA A 386 7.23 1.59 0.04
CA ALA A 386 8.22 2.67 0.04
C ALA A 386 9.35 2.43 -0.98
N THR A 387 9.73 3.48 -1.71
CA THR A 387 10.84 3.48 -2.66
C THR A 387 11.98 4.35 -2.14
N SER A 388 13.12 4.33 -2.83
CA SER A 388 14.24 5.22 -2.51
C SER A 388 13.87 6.71 -2.59
N GLN A 389 12.88 7.08 -3.40
CA GLN A 389 12.47 8.46 -3.63
C GLN A 389 11.28 8.89 -2.76
N ASN A 390 10.37 7.97 -2.43
CA ASN A 390 9.15 8.29 -1.70
C ASN A 390 8.84 7.23 -0.65
N ALA A 391 8.63 7.66 0.60
CA ALA A 391 8.27 6.79 1.70
C ALA A 391 6.87 6.16 1.55
N ASN A 392 6.02 6.76 0.71
CA ASN A 392 4.66 6.29 0.42
C ASN A 392 3.85 6.00 1.68
N GLU A 393 3.95 6.88 2.67
CA GLU A 393 3.26 6.77 3.94
C GLU A 393 1.74 6.91 3.78
N CYS A 394 0.99 6.19 4.61
CA CYS A 394 -0.46 6.29 4.59
C CYS A 394 -0.90 7.63 5.19
N GLN A 395 -1.85 8.28 4.52
CA GLN A 395 -2.30 9.63 4.87
C GLN A 395 -3.63 9.60 5.64
N PRO A 396 -3.75 10.37 6.75
CA PRO A 396 -4.96 10.42 7.55
C PRO A 396 -6.10 11.07 6.77
N CYS A 397 -7.30 10.56 6.95
CA CYS A 397 -8.49 11.20 6.38
C CYS A 397 -8.82 12.51 7.08
N GLN A 398 -9.04 13.57 6.31
CA GLN A 398 -9.48 14.85 6.85
C GLN A 398 -10.96 14.80 7.25
N CYS A 399 -11.26 14.58 8.53
CA CYS A 399 -12.64 14.51 9.04
C CYS A 399 -12.99 15.61 10.06
N ASN A 400 -12.13 16.64 10.18
CA ASN A 400 -12.28 17.75 11.12
C ASN A 400 -12.54 17.30 12.57
N GLY A 401 -12.05 16.12 12.98
CA GLY A 401 -12.29 15.58 14.33
C GLY A 401 -13.72 15.08 14.61
N HIS A 402 -14.60 15.03 13.60
CA HIS A 402 -15.97 14.53 13.75
C HIS A 402 -16.14 13.06 13.33
N SER A 403 -15.09 12.39 12.86
CA SER A 403 -15.12 10.94 12.65
C SER A 403 -13.81 10.30 13.08
N ARG A 404 -13.91 9.03 13.47
CA ARG A 404 -12.77 8.16 13.81
C ARG A 404 -12.52 7.09 12.75
N SER A 405 -13.32 7.05 11.69
CA SER A 405 -13.16 6.08 10.60
C SER A 405 -13.45 6.73 9.24
N CYS A 406 -12.78 6.22 8.23
CA CYS A 406 -12.98 6.63 6.86
C CYS A 406 -12.81 5.43 5.93
N ARG A 407 -13.21 5.61 4.69
CA ARG A 407 -12.92 4.68 3.58
C ARG A 407 -12.25 5.43 2.45
N PHE A 408 -11.50 4.70 1.66
CA PHE A 408 -10.96 5.21 0.41
C PHE A 408 -12.02 5.17 -0.71
N ASN A 409 -11.94 6.14 -1.63
CA ASN A 409 -12.70 6.16 -2.87
C ASN A 409 -11.77 6.50 -4.04
N MET A 410 -11.61 5.56 -4.97
CA MET A 410 -10.72 5.69 -6.13
C MET A 410 -11.16 6.78 -7.11
N GLU A 411 -12.46 6.97 -7.30
CA GLU A 411 -12.98 7.97 -8.23
C GLU A 411 -12.67 9.39 -7.74
N LEU A 412 -12.90 9.65 -6.44
CA LEU A 412 -12.55 10.92 -5.81
C LEU A 412 -11.04 11.17 -5.83
N TYR A 413 -10.24 10.13 -5.63
CA TYR A 413 -8.78 10.22 -5.72
C TYR A 413 -8.33 10.67 -7.11
N LYS A 414 -8.85 10.03 -8.17
CA LYS A 414 -8.56 10.43 -9.56
C LYS A 414 -9.01 11.86 -9.86
N LEU A 415 -10.23 12.24 -9.45
CA LEU A 415 -10.76 13.60 -9.63
C LEU A 415 -9.94 14.67 -8.89
N SER A 416 -9.32 14.31 -7.77
CA SER A 416 -8.43 15.21 -7.02
C SER A 416 -7.03 15.38 -7.63
N GLY A 417 -6.74 14.74 -8.77
CA GLY A 417 -5.40 14.69 -9.34
C GLY A 417 -4.46 13.76 -8.57
N SER A 418 -4.97 12.61 -8.10
CA SER A 418 -4.22 11.64 -7.28
C SER A 418 -3.69 12.21 -5.96
N ARG A 419 -4.49 13.07 -5.31
CA ARG A 419 -4.12 13.73 -4.05
C ARG A 419 -4.87 13.19 -2.84
N SER A 420 -6.20 13.10 -2.91
CA SER A 420 -7.07 12.70 -1.78
C SER A 420 -8.35 12.02 -2.24
N GLY A 421 -8.57 10.80 -1.75
CA GLY A 421 -9.75 9.96 -1.97
C GLY A 421 -10.47 9.57 -0.68
N GLY A 422 -10.04 10.07 0.49
CA GLY A 422 -10.64 9.71 1.78
C GLY A 422 -12.06 10.25 1.94
N VAL A 423 -12.96 9.42 2.48
CA VAL A 423 -14.35 9.75 2.80
C VAL A 423 -14.66 9.34 4.23
N CYS A 424 -15.05 10.29 5.07
CA CYS A 424 -15.39 10.06 6.46
C CYS A 424 -16.67 9.25 6.61
N ILE A 425 -16.71 8.38 7.62
CA ILE A 425 -17.85 7.51 7.91
C ILE A 425 -18.46 7.92 9.24
N LYS A 426 -19.79 7.93 9.35
CA LYS A 426 -20.52 8.24 10.60
C LYS A 426 -20.05 9.54 11.27
N CYS A 427 -20.19 10.65 10.55
CA CYS A 427 -19.91 11.99 11.09
C CYS A 427 -20.70 12.23 12.39
N ARG A 428 -19.98 12.63 13.45
CA ARG A 428 -20.50 12.95 14.78
C ARG A 428 -20.73 14.45 14.92
N HIS A 429 -21.17 14.90 16.09
CA HIS A 429 -21.33 16.33 16.41
C HIS A 429 -22.27 17.06 15.43
N ASN A 430 -23.29 16.34 14.92
CA ASN A 430 -24.28 16.85 13.97
C ASN A 430 -23.68 17.45 12.68
N THR A 431 -22.51 16.94 12.28
CA THR A 431 -21.87 17.29 11.01
C THR A 431 -22.21 16.29 9.91
N ALA A 432 -22.04 16.70 8.66
CA ALA A 432 -22.30 15.93 7.45
C ALA A 432 -21.29 16.29 6.35
N GLY A 433 -21.35 15.54 5.24
CA GLY A 433 -20.46 15.68 4.10
C GLY A 433 -19.21 14.81 4.15
N ARG A 434 -18.46 14.77 3.04
CA ARG A 434 -17.27 13.92 2.84
C ARG A 434 -16.24 14.04 3.95
N HIS A 435 -16.02 15.26 4.42
CA HIS A 435 -15.03 15.62 5.43
C HIS A 435 -15.67 16.04 6.77
N CYS A 436 -16.97 15.74 6.95
CA CYS A 436 -17.76 16.25 8.06
C CYS A 436 -17.64 17.78 8.21
N HIS A 437 -17.73 18.49 7.08
CA HIS A 437 -17.34 19.90 6.97
C HIS A 437 -18.52 20.89 7.00
N HIS A 438 -19.75 20.39 6.96
CA HIS A 438 -20.96 21.19 7.10
C HIS A 438 -21.91 20.55 8.12
N CYS A 439 -22.92 21.29 8.57
CA CYS A 439 -23.88 20.77 9.53
C CYS A 439 -24.93 19.87 8.87
N ARG A 440 -25.43 18.88 9.58
CA ARG A 440 -26.54 18.05 9.11
C ARG A 440 -27.81 18.89 9.04
N GLU A 441 -28.76 18.51 8.18
CA GLU A 441 -30.10 19.09 8.12
C GLU A 441 -30.74 19.22 9.52
N GLY A 442 -31.37 20.37 9.79
CA GLY A 442 -31.88 20.73 11.11
C GLY A 442 -30.84 21.33 12.06
N TYR A 443 -29.60 21.53 11.59
CA TYR A 443 -28.53 22.24 12.29
C TYR A 443 -27.89 23.29 11.37
N TYR A 444 -27.30 24.33 11.96
CA TYR A 444 -26.57 25.38 11.27
C TYR A 444 -25.19 25.62 11.89
N ARG A 445 -24.30 26.21 11.10
CA ARG A 445 -22.91 26.50 11.49
C ARG A 445 -22.87 27.60 12.55
N ASN A 446 -22.20 27.34 13.68
CA ASN A 446 -21.94 28.36 14.70
C ASN A 446 -20.64 29.14 14.43
N PRO A 447 -20.67 30.36 13.88
CA PRO A 447 -19.45 31.07 13.46
C PRO A 447 -18.46 31.36 14.60
N GLU A 448 -18.92 31.37 15.85
CA GLU A 448 -18.12 31.66 17.05
C GLU A 448 -17.06 30.60 17.38
N VAL A 449 -17.21 29.37 16.87
CA VAL A 449 -16.30 28.26 17.18
C VAL A 449 -15.68 27.70 15.90
N ALA A 450 -14.46 27.18 15.99
CA ALA A 450 -13.82 26.48 14.88
C ALA A 450 -14.62 25.23 14.46
N LEU A 451 -14.51 24.85 13.18
CA LEU A 451 -15.26 23.73 12.60
C LEU A 451 -14.96 22.42 13.34
N ASN A 452 -13.72 22.19 13.76
CA ASN A 452 -13.31 20.97 14.47
C ASN A 452 -13.90 20.81 15.88
N ASN A 453 -14.59 21.82 16.40
CA ASN A 453 -15.18 21.78 17.73
C ASN A 453 -16.46 20.92 17.76
N LYS A 454 -16.70 20.20 18.85
CA LYS A 454 -17.92 19.39 19.05
C LYS A 454 -19.22 20.21 18.98
N ARG A 455 -19.16 21.52 19.21
CA ARG A 455 -20.29 22.47 19.15
C ARG A 455 -20.32 23.32 17.88
N ALA A 456 -19.62 22.90 16.82
CA ALA A 456 -19.58 23.62 15.54
C ALA A 456 -20.96 23.75 14.87
N CYS A 457 -21.90 22.86 15.20
CA CYS A 457 -23.26 22.84 14.69
C CYS A 457 -24.27 23.09 15.81
N LYS A 458 -25.04 24.18 15.70
CA LYS A 458 -26.17 24.53 16.59
C LYS A 458 -27.47 24.03 15.98
N GLN A 459 -28.42 23.60 16.80
CA GLN A 459 -29.71 23.09 16.34
C GLN A 459 -30.59 24.26 15.84
N CYS A 460 -31.36 24.03 14.78
CA CYS A 460 -32.37 24.98 14.34
C CYS A 460 -33.54 25.01 15.34
N GLU A 461 -33.82 26.18 15.90
CA GLU A 461 -34.93 26.41 16.85
C GLU A 461 -36.12 27.06 16.14
N CYS A 462 -36.55 26.52 15.00
CA CYS A 462 -37.66 27.07 14.23
C CYS A 462 -38.99 26.96 14.99
N HIS A 463 -39.73 28.07 15.09
CA HIS A 463 -40.99 28.14 15.81
C HIS A 463 -42.05 27.29 15.10
N PRO A 464 -42.73 26.36 15.81
CA PRO A 464 -43.61 25.38 15.18
C PRO A 464 -44.81 25.99 14.45
N ILE A 465 -45.26 27.17 14.89
CA ILE A 465 -46.40 27.89 14.28
C ILE A 465 -45.92 28.93 13.25
N GLY A 466 -44.79 29.58 13.52
CA GLY A 466 -44.32 30.75 12.76
C GLY A 466 -43.44 30.41 11.57
N SER A 467 -42.88 29.20 11.55
CA SER A 467 -42.08 28.68 10.43
C SER A 467 -42.89 27.76 9.51
N LEU A 468 -42.47 27.68 8.26
CA LEU A 468 -42.97 26.71 7.26
C LEU A 468 -42.36 25.32 7.46
N GLY A 469 -41.24 25.20 8.18
CA GLY A 469 -40.56 23.93 8.43
C GLY A 469 -39.53 24.03 9.55
N ARG A 470 -38.96 22.88 9.95
CA ARG A 470 -37.97 22.76 11.04
C ARG A 470 -36.52 22.87 10.57
N ILE A 471 -36.28 22.88 9.27
CA ILE A 471 -34.95 22.96 8.66
C ILE A 471 -34.65 24.43 8.39
N CYS A 472 -33.65 24.98 9.07
CA CYS A 472 -33.15 26.32 8.82
C CYS A 472 -32.00 26.31 7.80
N ASN A 473 -31.62 27.50 7.33
CA ASN A 473 -30.45 27.68 6.49
C ASN A 473 -29.17 27.23 7.22
N MET A 474 -28.39 26.34 6.61
CA MET A 474 -27.21 25.72 7.25
C MET A 474 -26.07 26.69 7.57
N THR A 475 -26.02 27.86 6.91
CA THR A 475 -24.98 28.88 7.12
C THR A 475 -25.46 29.96 8.07
N THR A 476 -26.66 30.49 7.86
CA THR A 476 -27.17 31.64 8.62
C THR A 476 -28.00 31.26 9.84
N GLY A 477 -28.56 30.04 9.88
CA GLY A 477 -29.51 29.62 10.90
C GLY A 477 -30.94 30.15 10.70
N GLN A 478 -31.21 30.90 9.62
CA GLN A 478 -32.53 31.48 9.37
C GLN A 478 -33.56 30.40 9.03
N CYS A 479 -34.62 30.34 9.83
CA CYS A 479 -35.78 29.47 9.57
C CYS A 479 -36.65 30.05 8.44
N PRO A 480 -37.32 29.19 7.65
CA PRO A 480 -38.26 29.63 6.62
C PRO A 480 -39.53 30.15 7.30
N CYS A 481 -39.72 31.47 7.37
CA CYS A 481 -40.84 32.09 8.06
C CYS A 481 -42.11 32.14 7.20
N LYS A 482 -43.28 32.08 7.85
CA LYS A 482 -44.57 32.33 7.21
C LYS A 482 -44.76 33.83 6.94
N ASP A 483 -45.75 34.14 6.11
CA ASP A 483 -46.08 35.52 5.76
C ASP A 483 -46.37 36.38 6.99
N GLY A 484 -45.76 37.57 7.05
CA GLY A 484 -45.88 38.47 8.19
C GLY A 484 -45.11 38.05 9.45
N VAL A 485 -44.38 36.93 9.43
CA VAL A 485 -43.53 36.45 10.54
C VAL A 485 -42.05 36.77 10.27
N THR A 486 -41.31 37.15 11.31
CA THR A 486 -39.88 37.47 11.23
C THR A 486 -39.09 36.94 12.44
N GLY A 487 -37.77 37.17 12.45
CA GLY A 487 -36.82 36.65 13.44
C GLY A 487 -36.10 35.38 12.96
N LEU A 488 -34.95 35.07 13.56
CA LEU A 488 -34.12 33.90 13.18
C LEU A 488 -34.90 32.59 13.28
N SER A 489 -35.70 32.45 14.34
CA SER A 489 -36.57 31.31 14.60
C SER A 489 -38.01 31.51 14.15
N CYS A 490 -38.36 32.61 13.47
CA CYS A 490 -39.73 32.97 13.09
C CYS A 490 -40.69 33.06 14.30
N ASN A 491 -40.25 33.71 15.38
CA ASN A 491 -40.94 33.73 16.66
C ASN A 491 -41.73 35.04 16.93
N ARG A 492 -41.79 35.98 15.97
CA ARG A 492 -42.49 37.26 16.14
C ARG A 492 -43.08 37.77 14.83
N CYS A 493 -44.12 38.61 14.91
CA CYS A 493 -44.67 39.28 13.74
C CYS A 493 -43.74 40.42 13.25
N GLN A 494 -43.73 40.64 11.94
CA GLN A 494 -43.06 41.77 11.31
C GLN A 494 -43.78 43.08 11.66
N LYS A 495 -43.07 44.21 11.60
CA LYS A 495 -43.67 45.54 11.78
C LYS A 495 -44.84 45.74 10.81
N GLY A 496 -45.99 46.20 11.32
CA GLY A 496 -47.24 46.34 10.56
C GLY A 496 -48.15 45.09 10.57
N TYR A 497 -47.75 44.04 11.29
CA TYR A 497 -48.55 42.83 11.51
C TYR A 497 -48.82 42.63 13.00
N GLN A 498 -49.97 42.03 13.32
CA GLN A 498 -50.36 41.60 14.67
C GLN A 498 -50.62 40.09 14.73
N GLN A 499 -50.45 39.51 15.92
CA GLN A 499 -50.66 38.07 16.12
C GLN A 499 -52.14 37.71 16.00
N SER A 500 -52.45 36.67 15.22
CA SER A 500 -53.79 36.09 15.10
C SER A 500 -53.91 34.81 15.95
N GLN A 501 -55.13 34.33 16.14
CA GLN A 501 -55.41 33.04 16.79
C GLN A 501 -55.26 31.84 15.85
N SER A 502 -54.99 32.07 14.55
CA SER A 502 -54.85 31.00 13.56
C SER A 502 -53.44 30.42 13.57
N PRO A 503 -53.28 29.09 13.75
CA PRO A 503 -51.97 28.45 13.62
C PRO A 503 -51.46 28.41 12.17
N ILE A 504 -52.34 28.60 11.18
CA ILE A 504 -51.99 28.59 9.76
C ILE A 504 -51.46 29.97 9.35
N ALA A 505 -52.15 31.04 9.73
CA ALA A 505 -51.78 32.43 9.45
C ALA A 505 -51.56 33.21 10.77
N PRO A 506 -50.43 33.00 11.46
CA PRO A 506 -50.23 33.53 12.82
C PRO A 506 -50.03 35.04 12.90
N CYS A 507 -49.73 35.72 11.79
CA CYS A 507 -49.55 37.17 11.74
C CYS A 507 -50.39 37.75 10.60
N VAL A 508 -51.23 38.75 10.89
CA VAL A 508 -52.11 39.44 9.92
C VAL A 508 -51.82 40.93 9.91
N ARG A 509 -51.98 41.60 8.77
CA ARG A 509 -51.71 43.05 8.65
C ARG A 509 -52.67 43.87 9.52
N ILE A 510 -52.16 44.93 10.14
CA ILE A 510 -52.98 45.90 10.86
C ILE A 510 -53.68 46.77 9.81
N PRO A 511 -55.03 46.83 9.77
CA PRO A 511 -55.73 47.67 8.81
C PRO A 511 -55.43 49.16 9.09
N GLN A 512 -55.09 49.91 8.05
CA GLN A 512 -54.98 51.36 8.11
C GLN A 512 -56.39 51.96 7.97
N SER A 513 -56.79 52.87 8.85
CA SER A 513 -58.04 53.60 8.75
C SER A 513 -57.94 54.66 7.66
N GLU A 514 -58.65 54.50 6.55
CA GLU A 514 -58.83 55.55 5.54
C GLU A 514 -59.92 56.53 6.01
N GLU A 515 -59.62 57.83 6.04
CA GLU A 515 -60.61 58.91 6.21
C GLU A 515 -61.33 59.22 4.87
N PRO A 516 -62.60 59.67 4.88
CA PRO A 516 -63.42 59.77 3.66
C PRO A 516 -63.19 61.07 2.86
N PRO A 517 -63.38 61.08 1.52
CA PRO A 517 -63.18 62.26 0.69
C PRO A 517 -64.44 63.15 0.59
N ILE A 518 -64.24 64.47 0.58
CA ILE A 518 -65.26 65.48 0.27
C ILE A 518 -65.09 65.89 -1.20
N ALA A 519 -66.21 65.91 -1.93
CA ALA A 519 -66.33 66.40 -3.30
C ALA A 519 -66.87 67.84 -3.32
N ASP A 520 -66.42 68.65 -4.28
CA ASP A 520 -67.25 69.42 -5.24
C ASP A 520 -66.35 70.30 -6.15
N GLY A 521 -66.61 70.28 -7.46
CA GLY A 521 -65.94 71.08 -8.51
C GLY A 521 -66.61 72.45 -8.73
N PRO A 522 -66.70 73.03 -9.96
CA PRO A 522 -65.90 72.83 -11.19
C PRO A 522 -65.54 74.14 -11.98
N ALA A 523 -64.74 73.96 -13.04
CA ALA A 523 -64.73 74.58 -14.39
C ALA A 523 -64.41 76.07 -14.69
N ASP A 524 -63.49 76.25 -15.67
CA ASP A 524 -63.51 77.13 -16.88
C ASP A 524 -62.09 77.67 -17.18
N GLU A 525 -61.34 77.09 -18.14
CA GLU A 525 -61.27 77.39 -19.61
C GLU A 525 -60.22 78.49 -19.96
N ASP A 526 -59.08 78.07 -20.54
CA ASP A 526 -58.60 78.46 -21.91
C ASP A 526 -57.08 78.71 -22.14
N PHE A 527 -56.64 78.18 -23.31
CA PHE A 527 -55.49 78.49 -24.20
C PHE A 527 -54.14 77.71 -24.17
N GLU A 528 -54.00 76.83 -25.19
CA GLU A 528 -52.83 76.21 -25.86
C GLU A 528 -51.92 77.24 -26.60
N TYR A 529 -50.68 77.01 -27.07
CA TYR A 529 -49.76 75.88 -27.27
C TYR A 529 -48.34 76.49 -27.33
N ASP A 530 -47.30 75.89 -26.70
CA ASP A 530 -46.17 75.33 -27.45
C ASP A 530 -45.25 74.51 -26.54
N THR A 531 -44.75 73.43 -27.14
CA THR A 531 -44.04 72.28 -26.60
C THR A 531 -42.68 72.59 -25.97
N ASP A 532 -42.43 72.08 -24.76
CA ASP A 532 -41.25 71.25 -24.43
C ASP A 532 -41.29 70.78 -22.95
N GLU A 533 -40.74 69.59 -22.72
CA GLU A 533 -40.53 68.88 -21.44
C GLU A 533 -41.73 68.17 -20.78
N VAL A 534 -41.98 66.96 -21.30
CA VAL A 534 -42.69 65.89 -20.59
C VAL A 534 -41.88 65.46 -19.37
N SER A 535 -42.43 65.71 -18.19
CA SER A 535 -42.14 64.98 -16.96
C SER A 535 -43.41 64.28 -16.46
N SER A 536 -43.41 62.96 -16.60
CA SER A 536 -44.27 61.96 -15.92
C SER A 536 -43.74 60.60 -16.36
N GLU A 537 -43.00 59.83 -15.56
CA GLU A 537 -43.41 59.23 -14.27
C GLU A 537 -44.85 58.74 -14.31
N ASP A 538 -45.14 57.92 -15.31
CA ASP A 538 -45.71 56.58 -15.14
C ASP A 538 -45.79 55.89 -16.51
N ASN A 539 -44.80 55.04 -16.79
CA ASN A 539 -45.02 53.90 -17.67
C ASN A 539 -44.51 52.67 -16.93
N GLU A 540 -45.46 52.13 -16.19
CA GLU A 540 -45.52 50.77 -15.69
C GLU A 540 -44.85 49.82 -16.69
N GLY A 541 -43.64 49.38 -16.36
CA GLY A 541 -42.87 48.45 -17.17
C GLY A 541 -43.63 47.12 -17.23
N ALA A 542 -44.49 46.99 -18.24
CA ALA A 542 -45.21 45.75 -18.52
C ALA A 542 -44.19 44.62 -18.69
N CYS A 543 -44.09 43.73 -17.69
CA CYS A 543 -43.35 42.49 -17.85
C CYS A 543 -43.97 41.72 -19.02
N ALA A 544 -43.24 41.60 -20.13
CA ALA A 544 -43.68 40.81 -21.27
C ALA A 544 -43.96 39.36 -20.84
N GLU A 545 -45.08 38.80 -21.30
CA GLU A 545 -45.49 37.44 -20.97
C GLU A 545 -44.44 36.44 -21.49
N CYS A 546 -43.95 35.54 -20.63
CA CYS A 546 -42.97 34.54 -21.04
C CYS A 546 -43.58 33.61 -22.09
N SER A 547 -43.04 33.61 -23.30
CA SER A 547 -43.37 32.56 -24.27
C SER A 547 -42.94 31.20 -23.70
N ARG A 548 -43.91 30.29 -23.51
CA ARG A 548 -43.69 28.90 -23.05
C ARG A 548 -43.75 27.89 -24.20
N ASP A 549 -44.14 28.35 -25.38
CA ASP A 549 -44.38 27.50 -26.53
C ASP A 549 -43.20 27.49 -27.50
N ILE A 550 -42.64 26.29 -27.66
CA ILE A 550 -41.50 26.05 -28.55
C ILE A 550 -42.04 25.78 -29.96
N ASN A 551 -41.84 26.76 -30.86
CA ASN A 551 -42.17 26.63 -32.27
C ASN A 551 -40.92 26.35 -33.15
N PHE A 552 -41.15 25.88 -34.38
CA PHE A 552 -40.07 25.49 -35.31
C PHE A 552 -39.20 26.68 -35.74
N GLU A 553 -39.83 27.83 -35.98
CA GLU A 553 -39.16 29.04 -36.47
C GLU A 553 -38.20 29.65 -35.43
N MET A 554 -38.58 29.63 -34.16
CA MET A 554 -37.76 30.06 -33.02
C MET A 554 -36.51 29.19 -32.87
N ILE A 555 -36.64 27.86 -32.98
CA ILE A 555 -35.48 26.97 -32.95
C ILE A 555 -34.57 27.23 -34.15
N CYS A 556 -35.11 27.59 -35.32
CA CYS A 556 -34.32 27.95 -36.50
C CYS A 556 -33.53 29.26 -36.29
N LYS A 557 -34.16 30.31 -35.75
CA LYS A 557 -33.54 31.65 -35.56
C LYS A 557 -32.49 31.72 -34.43
N LYS A 558 -32.59 30.88 -33.39
CA LYS A 558 -31.66 30.94 -32.23
C LYS A 558 -30.36 30.16 -32.43
N ALA A 559 -29.27 30.61 -31.82
CA ALA A 559 -27.93 30.09 -32.06
C ALA A 559 -27.79 28.63 -31.60
N PHE A 560 -28.24 28.30 -30.38
CA PHE A 560 -28.13 26.94 -29.85
C PHE A 560 -29.42 26.47 -29.19
N ALA A 561 -29.51 25.15 -29.03
CA ALA A 561 -30.48 24.50 -28.17
C ALA A 561 -29.77 23.40 -27.39
N ILE A 562 -29.82 23.44 -26.06
CA ILE A 562 -29.10 22.52 -25.17
C ILE A 562 -30.01 22.03 -24.05
N ARG A 563 -29.74 20.83 -23.55
CA ARG A 563 -30.25 20.33 -22.27
C ARG A 563 -29.17 20.55 -21.23
N ALA A 564 -29.44 21.41 -20.27
CA ALA A 564 -28.49 21.71 -19.21
C ALA A 564 -29.13 21.68 -17.83
N LYS A 565 -28.33 21.30 -16.82
CA LYS A 565 -28.73 21.36 -15.41
C LYS A 565 -28.16 22.64 -14.80
N ILE A 566 -28.99 23.42 -14.11
CA ILE A 566 -28.53 24.60 -13.39
C ILE A 566 -27.84 24.17 -12.10
N LEU A 567 -26.63 24.67 -11.84
CA LEU A 567 -25.81 24.27 -10.68
C LEU A 567 -25.65 25.38 -9.64
N SER A 568 -25.43 26.61 -10.08
CA SER A 568 -25.32 27.77 -9.20
C SER A 568 -25.76 29.04 -9.94
N GLN A 569 -26.04 30.10 -9.18
CA GLN A 569 -26.36 31.43 -9.67
C GLN A 569 -25.50 32.44 -8.93
N GLU A 570 -25.01 33.44 -9.67
CA GLU A 570 -24.26 34.58 -9.15
C GLU A 570 -24.76 35.86 -9.84
N SER A 571 -24.96 36.94 -9.11
CA SER A 571 -25.41 38.22 -9.68
C SER A 571 -24.22 39.16 -9.95
N PHE A 572 -24.17 39.73 -11.15
CA PHE A 572 -23.17 40.67 -11.64
C PHE A 572 -23.86 41.91 -12.22
N GLY A 573 -24.17 42.91 -11.37
CA GLY A 573 -24.83 44.14 -11.79
C GLY A 573 -26.17 43.88 -12.47
N GLN A 574 -26.30 44.29 -13.73
CA GLN A 574 -27.51 44.09 -14.55
C GLN A 574 -27.70 42.64 -15.02
N TRP A 575 -26.72 41.75 -14.83
CA TRP A 575 -26.74 40.37 -15.29
C TRP A 575 -26.68 39.36 -14.14
N ALA A 576 -27.28 38.20 -14.34
CA ALA A 576 -27.13 37.03 -13.50
C ALA A 576 -26.44 35.92 -14.29
N ARG A 577 -25.38 35.37 -13.70
CA ARG A 577 -24.57 34.30 -14.25
C ARG A 577 -24.94 32.98 -13.59
N PHE A 578 -25.47 32.05 -14.36
CA PHE A 578 -25.77 30.70 -13.93
C PHE A 578 -24.67 29.74 -14.38
N THR A 579 -24.15 28.92 -13.47
CA THR A 579 -23.29 27.81 -13.86
C THR A 579 -24.17 26.66 -14.30
N ILE A 580 -24.02 26.24 -15.56
CA ILE A 580 -24.84 25.20 -16.18
C ILE A 580 -23.98 23.99 -16.58
N GLU A 581 -24.50 22.79 -16.36
CA GLU A 581 -23.92 21.54 -16.85
C GLU A 581 -24.64 21.12 -18.14
N ILE A 582 -23.99 21.28 -19.29
CA ILE A 582 -24.52 20.86 -20.58
C ILE A 582 -24.46 19.33 -20.69
N ARG A 583 -25.61 18.67 -20.54
CA ARG A 583 -25.74 17.21 -20.61
C ARG A 583 -25.90 16.71 -22.05
N ARG A 584 -26.65 17.46 -22.86
CA ARG A 584 -26.93 17.10 -24.26
C ARG A 584 -27.09 18.36 -25.10
N ILE A 585 -26.54 18.33 -26.31
CA ILE A 585 -26.67 19.42 -27.27
C ILE A 585 -27.72 18.99 -28.30
N LEU A 586 -28.73 19.82 -28.51
CA LEU A 586 -29.85 19.57 -29.43
C LEU A 586 -29.65 20.32 -30.75
N LYS A 587 -29.08 21.53 -30.72
CA LYS A 587 -28.67 22.33 -31.89
C LYS A 587 -27.37 23.06 -31.55
N ASN A 588 -26.39 23.00 -32.47
CA ASN A 588 -25.16 23.79 -32.42
C ASN A 588 -25.31 25.09 -33.19
N GLY A 589 -24.72 26.16 -32.64
CA GLY A 589 -24.61 27.48 -33.26
C GLY A 589 -23.33 27.65 -34.07
N PRO A 590 -22.97 28.90 -34.42
CA PRO A 590 -21.74 29.22 -35.15
C PRO A 590 -20.49 28.81 -34.37
N GLU A 591 -20.49 28.92 -33.04
CA GLU A 591 -19.50 28.31 -32.17
C GLU A 591 -20.01 26.99 -31.58
N ARG A 592 -19.17 25.94 -31.61
CA ARG A 592 -19.55 24.60 -31.14
C ARG A 592 -19.52 24.54 -29.61
N LEU A 593 -20.70 24.39 -29.01
CA LEU A 593 -20.82 24.08 -27.59
C LEU A 593 -20.41 22.62 -27.34
N HIS A 594 -19.69 22.40 -26.24
CA HIS A 594 -19.30 21.06 -25.78
C HIS A 594 -20.09 20.69 -24.50
N LYS A 595 -20.18 19.40 -24.22
CA LYS A 595 -20.74 18.92 -22.95
C LYS A 595 -19.79 19.30 -21.81
N GLY A 596 -20.34 19.67 -20.66
CA GLY A 596 -19.56 20.12 -19.51
C GLY A 596 -20.08 21.43 -18.91
N LEU A 597 -19.26 22.06 -18.08
CA LEU A 597 -19.61 23.28 -17.37
C LEU A 597 -19.45 24.52 -18.26
N ARG A 598 -20.50 25.34 -18.31
CA ARG A 598 -20.52 26.65 -18.98
C ARG A 598 -21.31 27.66 -18.15
N HIS A 599 -21.20 28.93 -18.53
CA HIS A 599 -21.94 30.01 -17.90
C HIS A 599 -23.09 30.45 -18.80
N LEU A 600 -24.30 30.51 -18.25
CA LEU A 600 -25.47 31.09 -18.88
C LEU A 600 -25.71 32.48 -18.28
N TRP A 601 -25.75 33.50 -19.13
CA TRP A 601 -26.04 34.87 -18.71
C TRP A 601 -27.52 35.19 -18.91
N VAL A 602 -28.17 35.76 -17.90
CA VAL A 602 -29.59 36.13 -17.92
C VAL A 602 -29.71 37.54 -17.35
N PRO A 603 -30.39 38.49 -18.01
CA PRO A 603 -30.62 39.81 -17.45
C PRO A 603 -31.36 39.73 -16.11
N THR A 604 -30.96 40.55 -15.13
CA THR A 604 -31.60 40.56 -13.80
C THR A 604 -33.02 41.11 -13.85
N GLU A 605 -33.35 41.98 -14.82
CA GLU A 605 -34.70 42.49 -15.08
C GLU A 605 -35.68 41.36 -15.44
N ASN A 606 -35.24 40.44 -16.31
CA ASN A 606 -35.96 39.23 -16.68
C ASN A 606 -36.21 38.30 -15.48
N LEU A 607 -35.24 38.19 -14.56
CA LEU A 607 -35.42 37.43 -13.32
C LEU A 607 -36.40 38.10 -12.34
N LYS A 608 -36.45 39.44 -12.28
CA LYS A 608 -37.44 40.19 -11.48
C LYS A 608 -38.86 39.93 -11.99
N CYS A 609 -39.05 39.83 -13.30
CA CYS A 609 -40.31 39.43 -13.94
C CYS A 609 -40.62 37.92 -13.87
N ARG A 610 -39.84 37.11 -13.13
CA ARG A 610 -39.93 35.62 -13.06
C ARG A 610 -39.87 34.95 -14.44
N CYS A 611 -39.12 35.54 -15.37
CA CYS A 611 -39.06 35.15 -16.77
C CYS A 611 -37.62 35.11 -17.31
N PRO A 612 -36.85 34.02 -17.13
CA PRO A 612 -37.28 32.65 -16.84
C PRO A 612 -37.17 32.27 -15.36
N HIS A 613 -38.09 31.43 -14.88
CA HIS A 613 -38.04 30.85 -13.53
C HIS A 613 -37.07 29.65 -13.49
N LEU A 614 -35.84 29.90 -13.03
CA LEU A 614 -34.78 28.90 -12.96
C LEU A 614 -34.54 28.44 -11.54
N GLU A 615 -34.72 27.15 -11.31
CA GLU A 615 -34.40 26.51 -10.04
C GLU A 615 -33.02 25.85 -10.12
N ILE A 616 -32.22 26.06 -9.08
CA ILE A 616 -30.94 25.36 -8.93
C ILE A 616 -31.21 23.86 -8.82
N SER A 617 -30.36 23.05 -9.44
CA SER A 617 -30.46 21.59 -9.55
C SER A 617 -31.57 21.05 -10.48
N SER A 618 -32.41 21.92 -11.05
CA SER A 618 -33.38 21.54 -12.06
C SER A 618 -32.75 21.49 -13.46
N THR A 619 -33.29 20.62 -14.32
CA THR A 619 -32.80 20.44 -15.69
C THR A 619 -33.77 21.06 -16.68
N TYR A 620 -33.23 21.89 -17.57
CA TYR A 620 -34.00 22.64 -18.54
C TYR A 620 -33.49 22.40 -19.96
N VAL A 621 -34.39 22.61 -20.92
CA VAL A 621 -34.00 22.83 -22.31
C VAL A 621 -33.89 24.33 -22.50
N ILE A 622 -32.71 24.79 -22.89
CA ILE A 622 -32.34 26.19 -23.06
C ILE A 622 -32.12 26.42 -24.54
N VAL A 623 -32.84 27.38 -25.12
CA VAL A 623 -32.68 27.86 -26.48
C VAL A 623 -32.39 29.35 -26.41
N GLY A 624 -31.23 29.76 -26.91
CA GLY A 624 -30.73 31.13 -26.74
C GLY A 624 -29.69 31.51 -27.79
N SER A 625 -29.13 32.71 -27.63
CA SER A 625 -28.04 33.22 -28.46
C SER A 625 -26.71 33.19 -27.72
N MET A 626 -25.63 33.49 -28.44
CA MET A 626 -24.31 33.65 -27.86
C MET A 626 -23.94 35.14 -27.91
N GLN A 627 -23.58 35.71 -26.76
CA GLN A 627 -23.14 37.09 -26.63
C GLN A 627 -21.76 37.16 -25.97
N MET A 628 -21.02 38.23 -26.22
CA MET A 628 -19.68 38.44 -25.66
C MET A 628 -19.77 38.90 -24.21
N HIS A 629 -19.30 38.07 -23.29
CA HIS A 629 -19.13 38.43 -21.87
C HIS A 629 -17.68 38.19 -21.45
N GLY A 630 -16.99 39.24 -20.99
CA GLY A 630 -15.59 39.15 -20.57
C GLY A 630 -14.63 38.71 -21.67
N GLY A 631 -14.90 39.08 -22.93
CA GLY A 631 -14.07 38.73 -24.10
C GLY A 631 -14.28 37.31 -24.64
N GLN A 632 -15.25 36.55 -24.11
CA GLN A 632 -15.62 35.23 -24.61
C GLN A 632 -17.10 35.17 -24.99
N LEU A 633 -17.41 34.46 -26.07
CA LEU A 633 -18.77 34.14 -26.50
C LEU A 633 -19.39 33.15 -25.51
N GLN A 634 -20.44 33.56 -24.81
CA GLN A 634 -21.11 32.77 -23.78
C GLN A 634 -22.60 32.59 -24.08
N PRO A 635 -23.19 31.44 -23.70
CA PRO A 635 -24.63 31.23 -23.72
C PRO A 635 -25.37 32.37 -22.98
N THR A 636 -26.29 33.02 -23.67
CA THR A 636 -27.05 34.15 -23.12
C THR A 636 -28.53 33.98 -23.40
N PHE A 637 -29.36 34.36 -22.41
CA PHE A 637 -30.80 34.38 -22.52
C PHE A 637 -31.25 35.75 -23.03
N ASP A 638 -31.72 35.79 -24.28
CA ASP A 638 -32.36 36.97 -24.88
C ASP A 638 -33.88 36.96 -24.65
N PRO A 639 -34.59 38.08 -24.87
CA PRO A 639 -36.05 38.16 -24.80
C PRO A 639 -36.80 37.13 -25.67
N ASP A 640 -36.32 36.77 -26.87
CA ASP A 640 -36.90 35.68 -27.67
C ASP A 640 -36.22 34.31 -27.45
N GLY A 641 -35.39 34.20 -26.41
CA GLY A 641 -34.90 32.93 -25.90
C GLY A 641 -35.99 32.20 -25.10
N ILE A 642 -35.84 30.89 -24.94
CA ILE A 642 -36.78 30.11 -24.13
C ILE A 642 -36.07 29.10 -23.26
N ILE A 643 -36.52 29.01 -22.01
CA ILE A 643 -36.07 28.01 -21.06
C ILE A 643 -37.27 27.28 -20.51
N VAL A 644 -37.37 25.99 -20.82
CA VAL A 644 -38.49 25.13 -20.42
C VAL A 644 -37.96 23.95 -19.62
N GLN A 645 -38.69 23.56 -18.58
CA GLN A 645 -38.34 22.38 -17.79
C GLN A 645 -38.32 21.14 -18.69
N THR A 646 -37.31 20.29 -18.50
CA THR A 646 -37.08 19.17 -19.42
C THR A 646 -38.19 18.12 -19.35
N SER A 647 -38.66 17.67 -20.52
CA SER A 647 -39.52 16.48 -20.67
C SER A 647 -39.10 15.67 -21.89
N GLU A 648 -39.29 14.35 -21.85
CA GLU A 648 -38.87 13.48 -22.95
C GLU A 648 -39.63 13.74 -24.26
N SER A 649 -40.90 14.12 -24.16
CA SER A 649 -41.74 14.49 -25.31
C SER A 649 -41.24 15.78 -25.97
N LEU A 650 -40.80 16.76 -25.17
CA LEU A 650 -40.24 18.02 -25.65
C LEU A 650 -38.91 17.81 -26.38
N GLU A 651 -38.01 16.99 -25.83
CA GLU A 651 -36.74 16.66 -26.49
C GLU A 651 -36.95 15.99 -27.85
N LYS A 652 -37.88 15.03 -27.94
CA LYS A 652 -38.21 14.35 -29.20
C LYS A 652 -38.77 15.34 -30.23
N ARG A 653 -39.64 16.26 -29.80
CA ARG A 653 -40.18 17.35 -30.65
C ARG A 653 -39.07 18.25 -31.19
N ILE A 654 -38.15 18.71 -30.33
CA ILE A 654 -37.02 19.58 -30.73
C ILE A 654 -36.08 18.87 -31.69
N ARG A 655 -35.75 17.59 -31.47
CA ARG A 655 -34.90 16.85 -32.42
C ARG A 655 -35.58 16.64 -33.77
N LYS A 656 -36.89 16.40 -33.80
CA LYS A 656 -37.66 16.30 -35.06
C LYS A 656 -37.67 17.63 -35.81
N MET A 657 -37.71 18.74 -35.08
CA MET A 657 -37.56 20.10 -35.62
C MET A 657 -36.13 20.34 -36.14
N VAL A 658 -35.08 20.12 -35.34
CA VAL A 658 -33.68 20.31 -35.78
C VAL A 658 -33.30 19.43 -36.97
N ARG A 659 -33.89 18.24 -37.14
CA ARG A 659 -33.66 17.39 -38.34
C ARG A 659 -34.24 17.98 -39.63
N LYS A 660 -35.21 18.89 -39.56
CA LYS A 660 -35.80 19.61 -40.70
C LYS A 660 -35.07 20.92 -41.03
N ARG A 661 -33.84 21.11 -40.53
CA ARG A 661 -33.04 22.35 -40.62
C ARG A 661 -32.86 22.89 -42.05
N SER A 662 -32.98 22.06 -43.09
CA SER A 662 -32.96 22.50 -44.50
C SER A 662 -34.19 23.30 -44.93
N ARG A 663 -35.20 23.47 -44.07
CA ARG A 663 -36.41 24.29 -44.31
C ARG A 663 -36.50 25.49 -43.36
N CYS A 664 -35.42 25.89 -42.71
CA CYS A 664 -35.44 27.16 -41.99
C CYS A 664 -35.59 28.28 -43.03
N PRO A 665 -36.61 29.15 -42.93
CA PRO A 665 -36.69 30.33 -43.78
C PRO A 665 -35.45 31.20 -43.53
N GLU A 666 -34.87 31.74 -44.61
CA GLU A 666 -33.78 32.73 -44.53
C GLU A 666 -34.24 34.02 -43.86
#